data_AF-B2WGC2-F1
#
_entry.id   AF-B2WGC2-F1
#
_cell.length_a   1.000
_cell.length_b   1.000
_cell.length_c   1.000
_cell.angle_alpha   90.00
_cell.angle_beta   90.00
_cell.angle_gamma   90.00
#
_symmetry.space_group_name_H-M   'P 1'
#
loop_
_entity.id
_entity.type
_entity.pdbx_description
1 polymer ?
#
loop_
_entity_poly.entity_id
_entity_poly.type
_entity_poly.pdbx_seq_one_letter_code
_entity_poly.pdbx_strand_id
1 'polypeptide(L)'
;MSLSYGTGGATAALAVVGLYMLFNDEGEAFNVGAFLETVSPYTFASIGIALCIGLSVVGSAWGIWTTGVSILGGGVKAPRIRTKNLISIIFCEVVAIYGVIMAIIFSSKMNQLGDAELLYSGSNYFTGYALFWAGITVGMCNLICGVCVGINGSSAALADAADPALFVKILTIEIFAAILGLFGLIIGLLMQSNAKDFESYTWWDVSFTPPRSASFSQTLNMSTISSKLKAAILIVSETAAQDPSTDKCIPILKHVFGSLGNDQWEVSETEIVPDNSLTIQKTIRNWSDSADPMNLIVTSGGTGFATKDVTPEAVTPLIDRHAPVALMARPVAGLRKQTLILTLPGSPKGAKENLEAVLKLLPHACIQAAGAESRPLHVGGVKKLEKDAGVTPSGASVGTTCGHNHGHSHGHGSHTAPRAHTKPEERPQSNDPSAGPTQRYRSSPYPMLAVEDALNVIKEQTPAPIVEKVPVDMRIGGSVLAEDVKATESVPAFRASIVDGYAVKIPSSGKFQKGVYPVSIISHAQAGEVAELKEGEIARITTGAPLPPGADAVIMVEDTVLKSLTEDGHEEKEIEILTDEIKPNENVREVGSDVKEGETILKKGEGVTVVGGEFGLLASVGTREVSVYRRPLIGVLSTGDEIIQHNREGPLHLGEVRDTNRPTIITAARSHRFEVIDLGIVSDKPGTLEQTLRDAFRKCDVIITSGGVSMGELDLLKPTIERSLGGTIHFGRVNMKPGKPTTFATVPVKDNAGNHVTKSIFSLPGNPASAVVCFHLFVLPALHQQAGIKPVGLPRVTVVLEEDIRMDKGRPEYHRALVVTKEDGLLYASSTGGQRSSRIGSFRGANALLCMPQGDGSIKKGEKVIALLMGKLGELER
;
A
#
# COMPACT_ATOMS: atom_id res chain seq x y z
N MET A 1 8.37 -53.14 -11.61
CA MET A 1 8.54 -54.32 -10.74
C MET A 1 9.03 -53.99 -9.31
N SER A 2 9.72 -52.87 -9.04
CA SER A 2 10.21 -52.53 -7.69
C SER A 2 9.14 -52.06 -6.69
N LEU A 3 8.14 -51.26 -7.12
CA LEU A 3 7.10 -50.72 -6.20
C LEU A 3 6.10 -51.77 -5.66
N SER A 4 5.88 -52.89 -6.37
CA SER A 4 4.94 -53.93 -5.94
C SER A 4 5.43 -54.72 -4.72
N TYR A 5 6.75 -54.81 -4.51
CA TYR A 5 7.32 -55.48 -3.34
C TYR A 5 7.22 -54.64 -2.07
N GLY A 6 7.41 -53.32 -2.17
CA GLY A 6 7.31 -52.41 -1.01
C GLY A 6 5.87 -52.28 -0.50
N THR A 7 4.91 -52.14 -1.42
CA THR A 7 3.47 -52.09 -1.08
C THR A 7 2.97 -53.44 -0.55
N GLY A 8 3.39 -54.56 -1.15
CA GLY A 8 3.11 -55.90 -0.63
C GLY A 8 3.69 -56.15 0.77
N GLY A 9 4.94 -55.72 1.01
CA GLY A 9 5.60 -55.87 2.31
C GLY A 9 4.95 -55.05 3.41
N ALA A 10 4.60 -53.80 3.15
CA ALA A 10 3.90 -52.96 4.12
C ALA A 10 2.49 -53.49 4.45
N THR A 11 1.76 -53.94 3.43
CA THR A 11 0.42 -54.52 3.62
C THR A 11 0.47 -55.83 4.39
N ALA A 12 1.45 -56.69 4.08
CA ALA A 12 1.67 -57.94 4.81
C ALA A 12 2.08 -57.67 6.27
N ALA A 13 2.96 -56.71 6.53
CA ALA A 13 3.36 -56.34 7.88
C ALA A 13 2.18 -55.80 8.70
N LEU A 14 1.39 -54.89 8.13
CA LEU A 14 0.19 -54.35 8.78
C LEU A 14 -0.88 -55.43 9.02
N ALA A 15 -1.05 -56.36 8.09
CA ALA A 15 -1.94 -57.50 8.27
C ALA A 15 -1.45 -58.45 9.37
N VAL A 16 -0.15 -58.72 9.45
CA VAL A 16 0.46 -59.55 10.51
C VAL A 16 0.30 -58.89 11.88
N VAL A 17 0.56 -57.58 11.99
CA VAL A 17 0.36 -56.84 13.24
C VAL A 17 -1.12 -56.78 13.61
N GLY A 18 -2.01 -56.49 12.66
CA GLY A 18 -3.46 -56.46 12.89
C GLY A 18 -4.02 -57.82 13.32
N LEU A 19 -3.60 -58.92 12.68
CA LEU A 19 -3.98 -60.28 13.06
C LEU A 19 -3.38 -60.67 14.42
N TYR A 20 -2.14 -60.27 14.71
CA TYR A 20 -1.51 -60.50 16.01
C TYR A 20 -2.26 -59.78 17.13
N MET A 21 -2.67 -58.53 16.93
CA MET A 21 -3.47 -57.77 17.91
C MET A 21 -4.88 -58.37 18.06
N LEU A 22 -5.51 -58.80 16.96
CA LEU A 22 -6.82 -59.45 16.98
C LEU A 22 -6.80 -60.81 17.71
N PHE A 23 -5.76 -61.64 17.51
CA PHE A 23 -5.67 -62.97 18.13
C PHE A 23 -5.17 -62.97 19.58
N ASN A 24 -4.67 -61.84 20.09
CA ASN A 24 -4.29 -61.66 21.49
C ASN A 24 -5.30 -60.83 22.29
N ASP A 25 -6.53 -60.65 21.79
CA ASP A 25 -7.59 -59.80 22.40
C ASP A 25 -7.18 -58.32 22.61
N GLU A 26 -6.15 -57.84 21.90
CA GLU A 26 -5.70 -56.43 21.88
C GLU A 26 -6.27 -55.65 20.68
N GLY A 27 -7.28 -56.18 19.99
CA GLY A 27 -7.87 -55.57 18.79
C GLY A 27 -8.44 -54.15 19.02
N GLU A 28 -8.81 -53.81 20.26
CA GLU A 28 -9.25 -52.47 20.66
C GLU A 28 -8.14 -51.61 21.32
N ALA A 29 -6.91 -52.14 21.47
CA ALA A 29 -5.82 -51.43 22.14
C ALA A 29 -5.32 -50.20 21.34
N PHE A 30 -5.47 -50.21 20.01
CA PHE A 30 -5.15 -49.06 19.17
C PHE A 30 -6.36 -48.13 19.01
N ASN A 31 -6.60 -47.30 20.03
CA ASN A 31 -7.61 -46.26 19.95
C ASN A 31 -7.08 -45.08 19.13
N VAL A 32 -7.56 -44.97 17.89
CA VAL A 32 -7.18 -43.89 16.94
C VAL A 32 -7.50 -42.51 17.53
N GLY A 33 -8.61 -42.37 18.24
CA GLY A 33 -8.96 -41.12 18.93
C GLY A 33 -7.94 -40.77 20.01
N ALA A 34 -7.59 -41.75 20.86
CA ALA A 34 -6.57 -41.57 21.89
C ALA A 34 -5.19 -41.27 21.28
N PHE A 35 -4.83 -41.86 20.14
CA PHE A 35 -3.58 -41.53 19.43
C PHE A 35 -3.58 -40.07 18.91
N LEU A 36 -4.71 -39.63 18.33
CA LEU A 36 -4.85 -38.26 17.81
C LEU A 36 -4.83 -37.23 18.94
N GLU A 37 -5.39 -37.56 20.10
CA GLU A 37 -5.40 -36.71 21.30
C GLU A 37 -4.09 -36.79 22.11
N THR A 38 -3.34 -37.89 22.09
CA THR A 38 -2.09 -37.98 22.89
C THR A 38 -0.89 -37.36 22.19
N VAL A 39 -0.90 -37.30 20.85
CA VAL A 39 0.19 -36.70 20.07
C VAL A 39 0.07 -35.16 20.10
N SER A 40 1.16 -34.51 20.49
CA SER A 40 1.22 -33.05 20.59
C SER A 40 0.86 -32.37 19.25
N PRO A 41 0.00 -31.32 19.28
CA PRO A 41 -0.29 -30.52 18.09
C PRO A 41 0.95 -29.89 17.45
N TYR A 42 1.99 -29.60 18.23
CA TYR A 42 3.29 -29.12 17.69
C TYR A 42 3.99 -30.20 16.88
N THR A 43 3.85 -31.46 17.26
CA THR A 43 4.41 -32.59 16.53
C THR A 43 3.70 -32.75 15.19
N PHE A 44 2.36 -32.63 15.14
CA PHE A 44 1.63 -32.61 13.88
C PHE A 44 2.05 -31.46 12.97
N ALA A 45 2.13 -30.24 13.50
CA ALA A 45 2.59 -29.07 12.73
C ALA A 45 4.03 -29.26 12.20
N SER A 46 4.95 -29.68 13.06
CA SER A 46 6.35 -29.93 12.69
C SER A 46 6.49 -31.00 11.61
N ILE A 47 5.74 -32.10 11.72
CA ILE A 47 5.74 -33.16 10.70
C ILE A 47 5.18 -32.64 9.38
N GLY A 48 4.11 -31.84 9.41
CA GLY A 48 3.58 -31.16 8.21
C GLY A 48 4.63 -30.31 7.50
N ILE A 49 5.33 -29.47 8.25
CA ILE A 49 6.39 -28.60 7.75
C ILE A 49 7.55 -29.43 7.16
N ALA A 50 7.96 -30.49 7.86
CA ALA A 50 9.02 -31.39 7.40
C ALA A 50 8.63 -32.11 6.09
N LEU A 51 7.38 -32.59 5.99
CA LEU A 51 6.85 -33.23 4.78
C LEU A 51 6.71 -32.24 3.62
N CYS A 52 6.33 -30.98 3.90
CA CYS A 52 6.26 -29.92 2.90
C CYS A 52 7.61 -29.70 2.20
N ILE A 53 8.69 -29.51 2.98
CA ILE A 53 10.03 -29.34 2.42
C ILE A 53 10.53 -30.65 1.80
N GLY A 54 10.47 -31.75 2.55
CA GLY A 54 11.07 -33.02 2.17
C GLY A 54 10.52 -33.55 0.84
N LEU A 55 9.19 -33.59 0.69
CA LEU A 55 8.55 -34.08 -0.54
C LEU A 55 8.78 -33.14 -1.72
N SER A 56 8.80 -31.83 -1.50
CA SER A 56 9.09 -30.84 -2.55
C SER A 56 10.52 -30.96 -3.07
N VAL A 57 11.50 -31.12 -2.17
CA VAL A 57 12.92 -31.32 -2.53
C VAL A 57 13.10 -32.65 -3.27
N VAL A 58 12.46 -33.73 -2.82
CA VAL A 58 12.51 -35.03 -3.52
C VAL A 58 11.92 -34.93 -4.92
N GLY A 59 10.79 -34.25 -5.09
CA GLY A 59 10.18 -34.01 -6.41
C GLY A 59 11.08 -33.23 -7.36
N SER A 60 11.65 -32.13 -6.86
CA SER A 60 12.60 -31.31 -7.60
C SER A 60 13.84 -32.11 -8.01
N ALA A 61 14.46 -32.84 -7.06
CA ALA A 61 15.63 -33.66 -7.32
C ALA A 61 15.35 -34.76 -8.35
N TRP A 62 14.19 -35.41 -8.27
CA TRP A 62 13.77 -36.42 -9.25
C TRP A 62 13.62 -35.80 -10.64
N GLY A 63 12.96 -34.64 -10.75
CA GLY A 63 12.75 -33.97 -12.03
C GLY A 63 14.04 -33.45 -12.68
N ILE A 64 14.96 -32.93 -11.86
CA ILE A 64 16.31 -32.53 -12.29
C ILE A 64 17.08 -33.75 -12.78
N TRP A 65 17.02 -34.87 -12.07
CA TRP A 65 17.71 -36.10 -12.46
C TRP A 65 17.20 -36.64 -13.80
N THR A 66 15.87 -36.76 -13.98
CA THR A 66 15.29 -37.29 -15.21
C THR A 66 15.60 -36.41 -16.42
N THR A 67 15.46 -35.08 -16.26
CA THR A 67 15.74 -34.12 -17.33
C THR A 67 17.24 -34.04 -17.64
N GLY A 68 18.07 -34.01 -16.59
CA GLY A 68 19.52 -33.86 -16.69
C GLY A 68 20.18 -35.01 -17.43
N VAL A 69 19.76 -36.26 -17.18
CA VAL A 69 20.26 -37.44 -17.91
C VAL A 69 19.93 -37.34 -19.41
N SER A 70 18.72 -36.89 -19.75
CA SER A 70 18.30 -36.72 -21.15
C SER A 70 19.01 -35.58 -21.87
N ILE A 71 19.27 -34.45 -21.18
CA ILE A 71 20.06 -33.34 -21.74
C ILE A 71 21.52 -33.76 -21.95
N LEU A 72 22.12 -34.49 -21.00
CA LEU A 72 23.49 -35.00 -21.14
C LEU A 72 23.60 -35.99 -22.30
N GLY A 73 22.68 -36.95 -22.40
CA GLY A 73 22.65 -37.93 -23.49
C GLY A 73 22.37 -37.31 -24.86
N GLY A 74 21.29 -36.52 -24.97
CA GLY A 74 20.93 -35.84 -26.22
C GLY A 74 21.95 -34.78 -26.63
N GLY A 75 22.61 -34.13 -25.66
CA GLY A 75 23.58 -33.06 -25.87
C GLY A 75 24.93 -33.52 -26.40
N VAL A 76 25.18 -34.83 -26.44
CA VAL A 76 26.28 -35.42 -27.21
C VAL A 76 25.94 -35.47 -28.70
N LYS A 77 24.69 -35.81 -29.04
CA LYS A 77 24.22 -35.90 -30.44
C LYS A 77 23.87 -34.54 -31.06
N ALA A 78 23.31 -33.63 -30.27
CA ALA A 78 22.89 -32.30 -30.71
C ALA A 78 23.31 -31.23 -29.67
N PRO A 79 24.50 -30.61 -29.81
CA PRO A 79 25.04 -29.69 -28.80
C PRO A 79 24.16 -28.47 -28.46
N ARG A 80 23.30 -28.05 -29.39
CA ARG A 80 22.37 -26.92 -29.23
C ARG A 80 21.37 -27.10 -28.07
N ILE A 81 21.06 -28.34 -27.69
CA ILE A 81 20.05 -28.62 -26.67
C ILE A 81 20.53 -28.29 -25.25
N ARG A 82 21.85 -28.15 -25.05
CA ARG A 82 22.46 -27.91 -23.73
C ARG A 82 22.05 -26.58 -23.10
N THR A 83 21.76 -25.56 -23.92
CA THR A 83 21.48 -24.21 -23.44
C THR A 83 19.98 -23.91 -23.44
N LYS A 84 19.22 -24.42 -24.41
CA LYS A 84 17.79 -24.14 -24.56
C LYS A 84 16.91 -24.94 -23.58
N ASN A 85 17.29 -26.19 -23.28
CA ASN A 85 16.49 -27.07 -22.40
C ASN A 85 16.86 -26.94 -20.92
N LEU A 86 17.70 -25.97 -20.54
CA LEU A 86 17.94 -25.63 -19.12
C LEU A 86 16.68 -25.09 -18.43
N ILE A 87 15.73 -24.56 -19.20
CA ILE A 87 14.47 -24.06 -18.67
C ILE A 87 13.69 -25.13 -17.90
N SER A 88 13.79 -26.39 -18.32
CA SER A 88 13.18 -27.54 -17.64
C SER A 88 13.77 -27.83 -16.27
N ILE A 89 15.08 -27.64 -16.13
CA ILE A 89 15.77 -27.77 -14.84
C ILE A 89 15.35 -26.63 -13.90
N ILE A 90 15.24 -25.40 -14.43
CA ILE A 90 14.78 -24.23 -13.67
C ILE A 90 13.36 -24.46 -13.15
N PHE A 91 12.43 -24.98 -13.97
CA PHE A 91 11.08 -25.29 -13.49
C PHE A 91 11.06 -26.37 -12.40
N CYS A 92 11.93 -27.38 -12.48
CA CYS A 92 12.08 -28.36 -11.41
C CYS A 92 12.61 -27.72 -10.11
N GLU A 93 13.53 -26.75 -10.19
CA GLU A 93 14.09 -26.06 -9.03
C GLU A 93 13.05 -25.18 -8.32
N VAL A 94 12.19 -24.49 -9.09
CA VAL A 94 11.10 -23.66 -8.57
C VAL A 94 10.17 -24.45 -7.63
N VAL A 95 9.95 -25.74 -7.90
CA VAL A 95 9.14 -26.63 -7.04
C VAL A 95 9.73 -26.78 -5.64
N ALA A 96 11.07 -26.86 -5.50
CA ALA A 96 11.71 -26.91 -4.19
C ALA A 96 11.58 -25.56 -3.45
N ILE A 97 11.71 -24.45 -4.18
CA ILE A 97 11.54 -23.09 -3.63
C ILE A 97 10.14 -22.92 -3.06
N TYR A 98 9.10 -23.39 -3.74
CA TYR A 98 7.73 -23.38 -3.23
C TYR A 98 7.60 -24.11 -1.88
N GLY A 99 8.21 -25.29 -1.76
CA GLY A 99 8.22 -26.05 -0.50
C GLY A 99 8.90 -25.31 0.66
N VAL A 100 10.04 -24.63 0.37
CA VAL A 100 10.79 -23.85 1.38
C VAL A 100 10.02 -22.61 1.82
N ILE A 101 9.46 -21.85 0.88
CA ILE A 101 8.67 -20.65 1.19
C ILE A 101 7.47 -21.02 2.06
N MET A 102 6.74 -22.08 1.69
CA MET A 102 5.57 -22.54 2.45
C MET A 102 5.94 -23.02 3.85
N ALA A 103 7.08 -23.70 3.99
CA ALA A 103 7.55 -24.13 5.30
C ALA A 103 7.94 -22.96 6.23
N ILE A 104 8.49 -21.88 5.68
CA ILE A 104 8.76 -20.64 6.45
C ILE A 104 7.43 -20.01 6.89
N ILE A 105 6.44 -19.95 6.01
CA ILE A 105 5.10 -19.41 6.32
C ILE A 105 4.43 -20.26 7.42
N PHE A 106 4.49 -21.58 7.32
CA PHE A 106 3.94 -22.48 8.33
C PHE A 106 4.67 -22.39 9.67
N SER A 107 6.00 -22.27 9.66
CA SER A 107 6.81 -22.08 10.87
C SER A 107 6.46 -20.79 11.61
N SER A 108 6.09 -19.72 10.89
CA SER A 108 5.67 -18.46 11.52
C SER A 108 4.41 -18.58 12.38
N LYS A 109 3.63 -19.66 12.22
CA LYS A 109 2.45 -19.95 13.05
C LYS A 109 2.78 -20.67 14.36
N MET A 110 4.00 -21.20 14.50
CA MET A 110 4.48 -21.97 15.66
C MET A 110 5.23 -21.08 16.66
N ASN A 111 4.50 -20.26 17.43
CA ASN A 111 5.07 -19.44 18.50
C ASN A 111 5.60 -20.32 19.65
N GLN A 112 6.46 -19.80 20.55
CA GLN A 112 6.81 -20.54 21.78
C GLN A 112 5.67 -20.43 22.81
N LEU A 113 5.19 -21.57 23.32
CA LEU A 113 4.23 -21.61 24.42
C LEU A 113 4.95 -21.65 25.76
N GLY A 114 4.51 -20.80 26.70
CA GLY A 114 5.04 -20.73 28.06
C GLY A 114 4.37 -21.69 29.05
N ASP A 115 3.23 -22.30 28.67
CA ASP A 115 2.44 -23.17 29.54
C ASP A 115 2.08 -24.49 28.84
N ALA A 116 2.29 -25.61 29.51
CA ALA A 116 2.15 -26.95 28.95
C ALA A 116 0.69 -27.41 28.84
N GLU A 117 -0.23 -26.84 29.66
CA GLU A 117 -1.65 -27.20 29.60
C GLU A 117 -2.38 -26.57 28.40
N LEU A 118 -1.93 -25.39 27.94
CA LEU A 118 -2.50 -24.70 26.78
C LEU A 118 -2.14 -25.35 25.44
N LEU A 119 -1.10 -26.19 25.43
CA LEU A 119 -0.65 -26.94 24.26
C LEU A 119 -1.76 -27.82 23.67
N TYR A 120 -2.60 -28.40 24.52
CA TYR A 120 -3.64 -29.36 24.17
C TYR A 120 -5.03 -28.73 24.05
N SER A 121 -5.12 -27.42 23.77
CA SER A 121 -6.39 -26.76 23.50
C SER A 121 -6.97 -27.16 22.13
N GLY A 122 -8.29 -27.22 22.01
CA GLY A 122 -8.95 -27.55 20.72
C GLY A 122 -8.57 -26.61 19.57
N SER A 123 -8.27 -25.34 19.88
CA SER A 123 -7.75 -24.34 18.93
C SER A 123 -6.36 -24.73 18.41
N ASN A 124 -5.47 -25.15 19.30
CA ASN A 124 -4.11 -25.59 18.97
C ASN A 124 -4.08 -26.93 18.23
N TYR A 125 -4.97 -27.88 18.55
CA TYR A 125 -5.15 -29.10 17.73
C TYR A 125 -5.61 -28.78 16.32
N PHE A 126 -6.58 -27.88 16.16
CA PHE A 126 -7.02 -27.46 14.83
C PHE A 126 -5.86 -26.85 14.03
N THR A 127 -5.08 -25.95 14.63
CA THR A 127 -3.89 -25.36 13.99
C THR A 127 -2.84 -26.43 13.66
N GLY A 128 -2.57 -27.38 14.58
CA GLY A 128 -1.65 -28.49 14.35
C GLY A 128 -2.06 -29.37 13.16
N TYR A 129 -3.34 -29.75 13.09
CA TYR A 129 -3.87 -30.54 11.97
C TYR A 129 -3.93 -29.74 10.67
N ALA A 130 -4.29 -28.46 10.72
CA ALA A 130 -4.33 -27.60 9.54
C ALA A 130 -2.95 -27.47 8.90
N LEU A 131 -1.90 -27.26 9.71
CA LEU A 131 -0.51 -27.18 9.23
C LEU A 131 0.00 -28.56 8.75
N PHE A 132 -0.38 -29.64 9.42
CA PHE A 132 -0.06 -31.01 8.98
C PHE A 132 -0.60 -31.31 7.59
N TRP A 133 -1.91 -31.11 7.37
CA TRP A 133 -2.57 -31.40 6.10
C TRP A 133 -2.18 -30.40 5.01
N ALA A 134 -1.96 -29.13 5.36
CA ALA A 134 -1.44 -28.14 4.42
C ALA A 134 -0.03 -28.52 3.95
N GLY A 135 0.84 -28.96 4.87
CA GLY A 135 2.19 -29.41 4.57
C GLY A 135 2.24 -30.66 3.68
N ILE A 136 1.39 -31.65 3.96
CA ILE A 136 1.25 -32.85 3.10
C ILE A 136 0.74 -32.47 1.72
N THR A 137 -0.28 -31.61 1.64
CA THR A 137 -0.90 -31.22 0.36
C THR A 137 0.13 -30.52 -0.53
N VAL A 138 0.82 -29.51 0.00
CA VAL A 138 1.87 -28.79 -0.75
C VAL A 138 2.99 -29.75 -1.13
N GLY A 139 3.49 -30.54 -0.19
CA GLY A 139 4.60 -31.47 -0.41
C GLY A 139 4.29 -32.53 -1.47
N MET A 140 3.12 -33.15 -1.43
CA MET A 140 2.69 -34.18 -2.40
C MET A 140 2.42 -33.57 -3.77
N CYS A 141 1.76 -32.41 -3.85
CA CYS A 141 1.57 -31.71 -5.12
C CYS A 141 2.91 -31.34 -5.75
N ASN A 142 3.86 -30.84 -4.97
CA ASN A 142 5.21 -30.52 -5.44
C ASN A 142 6.00 -31.77 -5.84
N LEU A 143 5.87 -32.88 -5.12
CA LEU A 143 6.47 -34.16 -5.50
C LEU A 143 6.00 -34.60 -6.89
N ILE A 144 4.68 -34.63 -7.10
CA ILE A 144 4.08 -35.02 -8.38
C ILE A 144 4.42 -34.02 -9.49
N CYS A 145 4.38 -32.71 -9.18
CA CYS A 145 4.75 -31.65 -10.10
C CYS A 145 6.20 -31.82 -10.58
N GLY A 146 7.16 -32.01 -9.67
CA GLY A 146 8.57 -32.21 -10.03
C GLY A 146 8.80 -33.43 -10.92
N VAL A 147 8.12 -34.55 -10.63
CA VAL A 147 8.16 -35.74 -11.49
C VAL A 147 7.54 -35.45 -12.88
N CYS A 148 6.40 -34.76 -12.94
CA CYS A 148 5.72 -34.46 -14.20
C CYS A 148 6.53 -33.49 -15.08
N VAL A 149 7.04 -32.40 -14.49
CA VAL A 149 7.95 -31.46 -15.16
C VAL A 149 9.21 -32.19 -15.63
N GLY A 150 9.77 -33.07 -14.81
CA GLY A 150 10.95 -33.86 -15.17
C GLY A 150 10.76 -34.82 -16.35
N ILE A 151 9.59 -35.47 -16.44
CA ILE A 151 9.25 -36.34 -17.57
C ILE A 151 9.04 -35.49 -18.84
N ASN A 152 8.29 -34.39 -18.73
CA ASN A 152 8.03 -33.49 -19.86
C ASN A 152 9.31 -32.82 -20.36
N GLY A 153 10.18 -32.36 -19.47
CA GLY A 153 11.49 -31.78 -19.81
C GLY A 153 12.42 -32.81 -20.46
N SER A 154 12.41 -34.06 -20.00
CA SER A 154 13.12 -35.16 -20.67
C SER A 154 12.59 -35.41 -22.10
N SER A 155 11.28 -35.44 -22.28
CA SER A 155 10.65 -35.56 -23.60
C SER A 155 10.96 -34.36 -24.50
N ALA A 156 10.97 -33.14 -23.95
CA ALA A 156 11.34 -31.93 -24.66
C ALA A 156 12.78 -31.99 -25.17
N ALA A 157 13.71 -32.41 -24.32
CA ALA A 157 15.12 -32.54 -24.68
C ALA A 157 15.36 -33.55 -25.81
N LEU A 158 14.67 -34.70 -25.77
CA LEU A 158 14.77 -35.73 -26.81
C LEU A 158 14.08 -35.31 -28.11
N ALA A 159 12.93 -34.65 -28.02
CA ALA A 159 12.19 -34.15 -29.19
C ALA A 159 12.93 -33.01 -29.91
N ASP A 160 13.49 -32.04 -29.18
CA ASP A 160 14.31 -30.96 -29.76
C ASP A 160 15.62 -31.49 -30.37
N ALA A 161 16.18 -32.56 -29.80
CA ALA A 161 17.31 -33.26 -30.41
C ALA A 161 16.95 -33.89 -31.77
N ALA A 162 15.71 -34.36 -31.94
CA ALA A 162 15.21 -34.94 -33.19
C ALA A 162 14.75 -33.87 -34.20
N ASP A 163 13.92 -32.91 -33.78
CA ASP A 163 13.39 -31.81 -34.58
C ASP A 163 13.30 -30.51 -33.75
N PRO A 164 14.10 -29.47 -34.08
CA PRO A 164 14.08 -28.18 -33.40
C PRO A 164 12.74 -27.45 -33.42
N ALA A 165 11.88 -27.71 -34.41
CA ALA A 165 10.59 -27.02 -34.54
C ALA A 165 9.58 -27.41 -33.44
N LEU A 166 9.81 -28.55 -32.77
CA LEU A 166 8.93 -29.06 -31.73
C LEU A 166 9.16 -28.44 -30.35
N PHE A 167 10.29 -27.75 -30.15
CA PHE A 167 10.67 -27.19 -28.85
C PHE A 167 9.58 -26.27 -28.26
N VAL A 168 9.08 -25.31 -29.04
CA VAL A 168 8.06 -24.34 -28.56
C VAL A 168 6.73 -25.02 -28.22
N LYS A 169 6.34 -26.05 -28.99
CA LYS A 169 5.09 -26.79 -28.77
C LYS A 169 5.13 -27.58 -27.47
N ILE A 170 6.27 -28.21 -27.16
CA ILE A 170 6.43 -29.01 -25.94
C ILE A 170 6.67 -28.12 -24.71
N LEU A 171 7.34 -26.97 -24.86
CA LEU A 171 7.49 -25.98 -23.79
C LEU A 171 6.14 -25.50 -23.24
N THR A 172 5.10 -25.43 -24.09
CA THR A 172 3.75 -25.09 -23.64
C THR A 172 3.19 -26.14 -22.67
N ILE A 173 3.40 -27.43 -22.96
CA ILE A 173 2.96 -28.55 -22.11
C ILE A 173 3.70 -28.54 -20.76
N GLU A 174 4.98 -28.14 -20.79
CA GLU A 174 5.82 -28.03 -19.61
C GLU A 174 5.34 -26.94 -18.64
N ILE A 175 4.88 -25.79 -19.15
CA ILE A 175 4.26 -24.75 -18.32
C ILE A 175 3.03 -25.30 -17.60
N PHE A 176 2.17 -26.07 -18.29
CA PHE A 176 0.99 -26.67 -17.67
C PHE A 176 1.33 -27.70 -16.59
N ALA A 177 2.42 -28.45 -16.75
CA ALA A 177 2.89 -29.38 -15.72
C ALA A 177 3.38 -28.65 -14.46
N ALA A 178 4.04 -27.50 -14.61
CA ALA A 178 4.52 -26.69 -13.48
C ALA A 178 3.38 -26.03 -12.68
N ILE A 179 2.22 -25.78 -13.29
CA ILE A 179 1.04 -25.19 -12.62
C ILE A 179 0.50 -26.11 -11.50
N LEU A 180 0.71 -27.43 -11.57
CA LEU A 180 0.24 -28.37 -10.54
C LEU A 180 0.83 -28.06 -9.15
N GLY A 181 2.09 -27.62 -9.09
CA GLY A 181 2.73 -27.18 -7.84
C GLY A 181 2.12 -25.88 -7.31
N LEU A 182 1.72 -24.97 -8.20
CA LEU A 182 1.06 -23.72 -7.82
C LEU A 182 -0.31 -23.96 -7.18
N PHE A 183 -1.10 -24.91 -7.68
CA PHE A 183 -2.37 -25.26 -7.04
C PHE A 183 -2.18 -25.82 -5.63
N GLY A 184 -1.18 -26.69 -5.44
CA GLY A 184 -0.81 -27.19 -4.12
C GLY A 184 -0.46 -26.06 -3.15
N LEU A 185 0.32 -25.08 -3.63
CA LEU A 185 0.68 -23.89 -2.86
C LEU A 185 -0.55 -23.04 -2.46
N ILE A 186 -1.46 -22.77 -3.40
CA ILE A 186 -2.67 -21.99 -3.14
C ILE A 186 -3.55 -22.69 -2.09
N ILE A 187 -3.78 -23.99 -2.24
CA ILE A 187 -4.60 -24.77 -1.29
C ILE A 187 -3.92 -24.79 0.09
N GLY A 188 -2.60 -25.00 0.14
CA GLY A 188 -1.84 -24.94 1.41
C GLY A 188 -1.96 -23.59 2.13
N LEU A 189 -1.91 -22.48 1.38
CA LEU A 189 -2.14 -21.14 1.94
C LEU A 189 -3.56 -20.95 2.44
N LEU A 190 -4.57 -21.41 1.69
CA LEU A 190 -5.97 -21.32 2.11
C LEU A 190 -6.22 -22.12 3.41
N MET A 191 -5.72 -23.35 3.48
CA MET A 191 -5.83 -24.20 4.67
C MET A 191 -5.18 -23.55 5.89
N GLN A 192 -4.00 -22.94 5.73
CA GLN A 192 -3.31 -22.23 6.81
C GLN A 192 -3.97 -20.88 7.16
N SER A 193 -4.56 -20.16 6.20
CA SER A 193 -5.20 -18.86 6.47
C SER A 193 -6.38 -18.96 7.44
N ASN A 194 -7.03 -20.12 7.48
CA ASN A 194 -8.11 -20.45 8.40
C ASN A 194 -7.61 -20.87 9.79
N ALA A 195 -6.31 -21.13 9.95
CA ALA A 195 -5.70 -21.52 11.22
C ALA A 195 -5.19 -20.29 11.99
N LYS A 196 -5.60 -20.19 13.26
CA LYS A 196 -5.06 -19.21 14.19
C LYS A 196 -3.62 -19.57 14.55
N ASP A 197 -2.85 -18.58 15.00
CA ASP A 197 -1.51 -18.84 15.54
C ASP A 197 -1.65 -19.70 16.80
N PHE A 198 -0.64 -20.51 17.11
CA PHE A 198 -0.62 -21.25 18.37
C PHE A 198 -0.82 -20.28 19.54
N GLU A 199 -1.89 -20.46 20.31
CA GLU A 199 -2.36 -19.50 21.32
C GLU A 199 -1.37 -19.41 22.48
N SER A 200 -0.54 -18.38 22.50
CA SER A 200 0.12 -17.92 23.71
C SER A 200 -0.85 -17.01 24.45
N TYR A 201 -1.52 -17.53 25.50
CA TYR A 201 -2.27 -16.63 26.37
C TYR A 201 -1.30 -15.71 27.08
N THR A 202 -1.38 -14.44 26.69
CA THR A 202 -1.15 -13.35 27.60
C THR A 202 -2.52 -12.99 28.19
N TRP A 203 -2.57 -12.77 29.50
CA TRP A 203 -3.75 -12.75 30.36
C TRP A 203 -4.88 -11.76 30.02
N TRP A 204 -4.83 -11.03 28.90
CA TRP A 204 -5.81 -10.01 28.50
C TRP A 204 -6.85 -10.45 27.46
N ASP A 205 -6.75 -11.65 26.86
CA ASP A 205 -7.58 -12.05 25.70
C ASP A 205 -8.71 -13.08 25.97
N VAL A 206 -9.28 -13.14 27.17
CA VAL A 206 -10.51 -13.93 27.43
C VAL A 206 -11.72 -13.02 27.68
N SER A 207 -12.56 -12.87 26.66
CA SER A 207 -13.91 -12.29 26.82
C SER A 207 -14.87 -13.38 27.32
N PHE A 208 -14.96 -13.55 28.63
CA PHE A 208 -15.98 -14.41 29.24
C PHE A 208 -17.34 -13.70 29.17
N THR A 209 -18.27 -14.26 28.40
CA THR A 209 -19.71 -14.00 28.57
C THR A 209 -20.16 -14.80 29.80
N PRO A 210 -20.81 -14.18 30.81
CA PRO A 210 -21.15 -14.91 32.03
C PRO A 210 -22.44 -15.72 31.84
N PRO A 211 -22.53 -16.96 32.37
CA PRO A 211 -23.80 -17.62 32.56
C PRO A 211 -24.55 -17.01 33.75
N ARG A 212 -25.88 -17.11 33.68
CA ARG A 212 -26.83 -16.61 34.67
C ARG A 212 -26.59 -17.20 36.06
N SER A 213 -26.56 -16.29 37.05
CA SER A 213 -26.98 -16.41 38.46
C SER A 213 -26.67 -17.70 39.23
N ALA A 214 -25.78 -17.57 40.22
CA ALA A 214 -26.01 -18.14 41.55
C ALA A 214 -25.39 -17.20 42.60
N SER A 215 -26.22 -16.78 43.54
CA SER A 215 -25.90 -15.94 44.68
C SER A 215 -24.87 -16.60 45.60
N PHE A 216 -23.76 -15.91 45.87
CA PHE A 216 -23.01 -16.12 47.11
C PHE A 216 -22.71 -14.77 47.75
N SER A 217 -23.43 -14.51 48.84
CA SER A 217 -23.30 -13.35 49.68
C SER A 217 -22.10 -13.57 50.60
N GLN A 218 -21.03 -12.79 50.43
CA GLN A 218 -20.05 -12.60 51.49
C GLN A 218 -19.81 -11.10 51.65
N THR A 219 -20.50 -10.56 52.65
CA THR A 219 -20.29 -9.25 53.26
C THR A 219 -18.84 -9.16 53.74
N LEU A 220 -18.04 -8.30 53.12
CA LEU A 220 -16.80 -7.79 53.72
C LEU A 220 -16.91 -6.28 53.81
N ASN A 221 -16.83 -5.82 55.06
CA ASN A 221 -17.11 -4.47 55.53
C ASN A 221 -16.25 -3.41 54.84
N MET A 222 -16.92 -2.37 54.34
CA MET A 222 -16.33 -1.04 54.22
C MET A 222 -16.12 -0.45 55.61
N SER A 223 -14.89 -0.47 56.13
CA SER A 223 -14.40 0.54 57.08
C SER A 223 -12.87 0.47 57.26
N THR A 224 -12.19 1.53 56.79
CA THR A 224 -10.90 2.10 57.24
C THR A 224 -9.63 1.22 57.22
N ILE A 225 -8.65 1.59 56.36
CA ILE A 225 -7.26 1.94 56.73
C ILE A 225 -6.69 2.84 55.61
N SER A 226 -6.29 4.06 55.98
CA SER A 226 -5.36 4.90 55.23
C SER A 226 -3.95 4.43 55.59
N SER A 227 -3.34 3.57 54.76
CA SER A 227 -1.93 3.18 54.92
C SER A 227 -1.11 3.81 53.79
N LYS A 228 -0.05 4.55 54.16
CA LYS A 228 0.91 5.10 53.20
C LYS A 228 1.62 3.95 52.46
N LEU A 229 2.01 4.17 51.20
CA LEU A 229 2.76 3.22 50.39
C LEU A 229 4.23 3.19 50.84
N LYS A 230 4.78 1.99 51.03
CA LYS A 230 6.18 1.79 51.46
C LYS A 230 7.13 1.81 50.27
N ALA A 231 8.14 2.67 50.33
CA ALA A 231 9.22 2.75 49.35
C ALA A 231 10.57 2.39 50.00
N ALA A 232 11.44 1.70 49.27
CA ALA A 232 12.82 1.45 49.64
C ALA A 232 13.79 2.07 48.63
N ILE A 233 14.94 2.56 49.12
CA ILE A 233 15.98 3.18 48.29
C ILE A 233 17.26 2.35 48.39
N LEU A 234 17.72 1.81 47.26
CA LEU A 234 18.98 1.06 47.15
C LEU A 234 20.03 1.90 46.40
N ILE A 235 21.14 2.21 47.05
CA ILE A 235 22.29 2.83 46.36
C ILE A 235 23.29 1.72 46.00
N VAL A 236 23.66 1.66 44.73
CA VAL A 236 24.69 0.74 44.24
C VAL A 236 25.92 1.56 43.90
N SER A 237 26.96 1.45 44.73
CA SER A 237 28.22 2.17 44.55
C SER A 237 29.33 1.56 45.39
N GLU A 238 30.44 1.18 44.74
CA GLU A 238 31.66 0.75 45.42
C GLU A 238 32.21 1.80 46.40
N THR A 239 32.16 3.08 46.02
CA THR A 239 32.66 4.18 46.86
C THR A 239 31.76 4.42 48.08
N ALA A 240 30.45 4.44 47.90
CA ALA A 240 29.52 4.65 49.00
C ALA A 240 29.38 3.43 49.92
N ALA A 241 29.62 2.22 49.41
CA ALA A 241 29.64 1.01 50.23
C ALA A 241 30.85 0.97 51.19
N GLN A 242 31.99 1.55 50.79
CA GLN A 242 33.20 1.65 51.62
C GLN A 242 33.16 2.85 52.57
N ASP A 243 32.61 3.98 52.12
CA ASP A 243 32.39 5.19 52.92
C ASP A 243 30.98 5.76 52.68
N PRO A 244 29.99 5.41 53.53
CA PRO A 244 28.61 5.89 53.42
C PRO A 244 28.46 7.41 53.43
N SER A 245 29.44 8.18 53.95
CA SER A 245 29.40 9.64 53.95
C SER A 245 29.52 10.26 52.55
N THR A 246 29.94 9.47 51.57
CA THR A 246 30.07 9.89 50.16
C THR A 246 28.76 9.83 49.38
N ASP A 247 27.71 9.17 49.91
CA ASP A 247 26.39 9.15 49.27
C ASP A 247 25.71 10.52 49.33
N LYS A 248 25.20 10.93 48.17
CA LYS A 248 24.39 12.15 48.02
C LYS A 248 22.99 11.83 47.49
N CYS A 249 22.72 10.58 47.11
CA CYS A 249 21.47 10.18 46.47
C CYS A 249 20.36 9.92 47.50
N ILE A 250 20.62 9.25 48.63
CA ILE A 250 19.58 8.96 49.63
C ILE A 250 18.92 10.24 50.16
N PRO A 251 19.67 11.29 50.59
CA PRO A 251 19.06 12.52 51.10
C PRO A 251 18.20 13.22 50.03
N ILE A 252 18.64 13.20 48.77
CA ILE A 252 17.94 13.83 47.65
C ILE A 252 16.67 13.06 47.30
N LEU A 253 16.72 11.74 47.21
CA LEU A 253 15.55 10.92 46.90
C LEU A 253 14.52 10.96 48.04
N LYS A 254 14.95 10.95 49.31
CA LYS A 254 14.06 11.19 50.46
C LYS A 254 13.37 12.55 50.38
N HIS A 255 14.10 13.60 49.98
CA HIS A 255 13.52 14.92 49.76
C HIS A 255 12.48 14.91 48.62
N VAL A 256 12.73 14.21 47.51
CA VAL A 256 11.78 14.08 46.39
C VAL A 256 10.50 13.35 46.81
N PHE A 257 10.62 12.25 47.56
CA PHE A 257 9.45 11.57 48.14
C PHE A 257 8.66 12.49 49.09
N GLY A 258 9.35 13.30 49.91
CA GLY A 258 8.71 14.24 50.82
C GLY A 258 8.04 15.44 50.14
N SER A 259 8.66 16.02 49.10
CA SER A 259 8.18 17.24 48.45
C SER A 259 7.10 16.99 47.39
N LEU A 260 7.19 15.88 46.66
CA LEU A 260 6.34 15.58 45.49
C LEU A 260 5.44 14.36 45.69
N GLY A 261 5.64 13.60 46.78
CA GLY A 261 4.87 12.39 47.08
C GLY A 261 3.49 12.60 47.70
N ASN A 262 3.04 13.85 47.88
CA ASN A 262 1.71 14.21 48.41
C ASN A 262 1.30 13.45 49.70
N ASP A 263 2.27 13.19 50.59
CA ASP A 263 2.11 12.43 51.84
C ASP A 263 1.61 10.98 51.66
N GLN A 264 1.70 10.43 50.44
CA GLN A 264 1.27 9.07 50.09
C GLN A 264 2.37 8.01 50.28
N TRP A 265 3.62 8.44 50.49
CA TRP A 265 4.80 7.58 50.54
C TRP A 265 5.47 7.61 51.91
N GLU A 266 5.90 6.46 52.38
CA GLU A 266 6.80 6.28 53.51
C GLU A 266 8.07 5.59 53.01
N VAL A 267 9.22 6.24 53.14
CA VAL A 267 10.51 5.61 52.80
C VAL A 267 10.95 4.77 53.99
N SER A 268 10.61 3.49 53.97
CA SER A 268 10.78 2.57 55.11
C SER A 268 12.18 2.02 55.25
N GLU A 269 12.88 1.78 54.14
CA GLU A 269 14.20 1.12 54.13
C GLU A 269 15.17 1.84 53.18
N THR A 270 16.44 1.95 53.59
CA THR A 270 17.50 2.45 52.72
C THR A 270 18.80 1.68 52.96
N GLU A 271 19.43 1.21 51.88
CA GLU A 271 20.67 0.42 51.97
C GLU A 271 21.66 0.83 50.87
N ILE A 272 22.94 0.68 51.15
CA ILE A 272 24.04 0.94 50.20
C ILE A 272 24.79 -0.38 50.01
N VAL A 273 24.96 -0.80 48.76
CA VAL A 273 25.63 -2.05 48.40
C VAL A 273 26.73 -1.81 47.35
N PRO A 274 27.79 -2.64 47.33
CA PRO A 274 28.80 -2.57 46.28
C PRO A 274 28.21 -3.00 44.91
N ASP A 275 28.93 -2.70 43.82
CA ASP A 275 28.57 -3.07 42.44
C ASP A 275 28.72 -4.59 42.17
N ASN A 276 28.01 -5.39 42.97
CA ASN A 276 28.03 -6.85 42.94
C ASN A 276 26.62 -7.40 42.71
N SER A 277 26.44 -8.10 41.58
CA SER A 277 25.14 -8.62 41.15
C SER A 277 24.43 -9.49 42.20
N LEU A 278 25.15 -10.40 42.87
CA LEU A 278 24.56 -11.27 43.89
C LEU A 278 24.07 -10.48 45.11
N THR A 279 24.80 -9.43 45.49
CA THR A 279 24.46 -8.58 46.65
C THR A 279 23.24 -7.73 46.34
N ILE A 280 23.22 -7.09 45.16
CA ILE A 280 22.07 -6.31 44.66
C ILE A 280 20.82 -7.20 44.59
N GLN A 281 20.94 -8.41 44.03
CA GLN A 281 19.83 -9.35 43.92
C GLN A 281 19.32 -9.82 45.28
N LYS A 282 20.22 -10.08 46.23
CA LYS A 282 19.85 -10.49 47.59
C LYS A 282 19.07 -9.40 48.31
N THR A 283 19.53 -8.15 48.27
CA THR A 283 18.83 -7.02 48.91
C THR A 283 17.46 -6.78 48.29
N ILE A 284 17.34 -6.80 46.96
CA ILE A 284 16.05 -6.65 46.28
C ILE A 284 15.09 -7.79 46.62
N ARG A 285 15.56 -9.05 46.65
CA ARG A 285 14.73 -10.19 47.07
C ARG A 285 14.28 -10.08 48.53
N ASN A 286 15.16 -9.65 49.44
CA ASN A 286 14.79 -9.45 50.84
C ASN A 286 13.63 -8.46 51.01
N TRP A 287 13.57 -7.39 50.20
CA TRP A 287 12.50 -6.38 50.28
C TRP A 287 11.24 -6.72 49.48
N SER A 288 11.35 -7.53 48.42
CA SER A 288 10.22 -7.89 47.54
C SER A 288 9.58 -9.24 47.88
N ASP A 289 10.32 -10.15 48.53
CA ASP A 289 9.88 -11.50 48.88
C ASP A 289 9.59 -11.68 50.39
N SER A 290 9.63 -10.61 51.20
CA SER A 290 9.31 -10.63 52.64
C SER A 290 7.81 -10.85 52.90
N ALA A 291 7.48 -11.18 54.16
CA ALA A 291 6.08 -11.33 54.60
C ALA A 291 5.27 -10.02 54.54
N ASP A 292 5.96 -8.88 54.48
CA ASP A 292 5.41 -7.53 54.34
C ASP A 292 6.27 -6.78 53.29
N PRO A 293 6.00 -6.99 51.99
CA PRO A 293 6.87 -6.53 50.91
C PRO A 293 6.72 -5.02 50.65
N MET A 294 7.79 -4.41 50.15
CA MET A 294 7.78 -3.01 49.73
C MET A 294 6.85 -2.82 48.53
N ASN A 295 6.21 -1.65 48.43
CA ASN A 295 5.39 -1.31 47.26
C ASN A 295 6.26 -0.82 46.09
N LEU A 296 7.35 -0.13 46.40
CA LEU A 296 8.29 0.43 45.43
C LEU A 296 9.74 0.25 45.91
N ILE A 297 10.62 -0.23 45.04
CA ILE A 297 12.07 -0.24 45.24
C ILE A 297 12.69 0.65 44.16
N VAL A 298 13.38 1.69 44.59
CA VAL A 298 14.12 2.59 43.70
C VAL A 298 15.61 2.34 43.87
N THR A 299 16.30 2.01 42.78
CA THR A 299 17.77 1.88 42.81
C THR A 299 18.45 3.11 42.21
N SER A 300 19.63 3.47 42.68
CA SER A 300 20.49 4.49 42.07
C SER A 300 21.90 3.90 41.94
N GLY A 301 22.28 3.58 40.71
CA GLY A 301 23.55 2.94 40.38
C GLY A 301 24.01 3.28 38.97
N GLY A 302 25.23 2.89 38.60
CA GLY A 302 25.82 3.26 37.32
C GLY A 302 25.00 2.83 36.10
N THR A 303 25.01 3.66 35.04
CA THR A 303 24.10 3.56 33.88
C THR A 303 24.61 2.61 32.77
N GLY A 304 25.52 1.68 33.10
CA GLY A 304 25.92 0.57 32.23
C GLY A 304 26.96 0.87 31.14
N PHE A 305 27.66 2.02 31.20
CA PHE A 305 28.77 2.32 30.26
C PHE A 305 30.15 2.01 30.84
N ALA A 306 30.29 1.98 32.17
CA ALA A 306 31.52 1.52 32.83
C ALA A 306 31.48 0.00 33.00
N THR A 307 32.62 -0.68 32.81
CA THR A 307 32.74 -2.15 32.91
C THR A 307 32.39 -2.73 34.28
N LYS A 308 32.20 -1.88 35.29
CA LYS A 308 31.83 -2.25 36.66
C LYS A 308 30.36 -1.94 37.00
N ASP A 309 29.63 -1.22 36.14
CA ASP A 309 28.24 -0.83 36.40
C ASP A 309 27.29 -1.96 35.98
N VAL A 310 26.88 -2.81 36.92
CA VAL A 310 26.05 -4.00 36.66
C VAL A 310 24.61 -3.89 37.18
N THR A 311 24.16 -2.68 37.53
CA THR A 311 22.85 -2.48 38.19
C THR A 311 21.68 -2.92 37.29
N PRO A 312 21.57 -2.51 36.02
CA PRO A 312 20.54 -3.02 35.11
C PRO A 312 20.58 -4.55 34.93
N GLU A 313 21.78 -5.12 34.78
CA GLU A 313 22.03 -6.56 34.55
C GLU A 313 21.72 -7.40 35.80
N ALA A 314 21.90 -6.85 36.99
CA ALA A 314 21.56 -7.48 38.25
C ALA A 314 20.05 -7.48 38.51
N VAL A 315 19.34 -6.42 38.10
CA VAL A 315 17.90 -6.23 38.33
C VAL A 315 17.04 -6.93 37.27
N THR A 316 17.46 -6.94 36.00
CA THR A 316 16.69 -7.52 34.88
C THR A 316 16.22 -8.96 35.14
N PRO A 317 17.05 -9.90 35.64
CA PRO A 317 16.63 -11.28 35.91
C PRO A 317 15.65 -11.43 37.07
N LEU A 318 15.42 -10.38 37.87
CA LEU A 318 14.50 -10.42 39.01
C LEU A 318 13.07 -10.02 38.65
N ILE A 319 12.87 -9.43 37.46
CA ILE A 319 11.59 -8.89 37.02
C ILE A 319 10.74 -9.99 36.42
N ASP A 320 9.54 -10.17 36.96
CA ASP A 320 8.53 -11.09 36.43
C ASP A 320 7.75 -10.44 35.27
N ARG A 321 7.56 -9.12 35.31
CA ARG A 321 6.85 -8.34 34.27
C ARG A 321 7.52 -6.99 34.02
N HIS A 322 7.97 -6.75 32.79
CA HIS A 322 8.61 -5.48 32.41
C HIS A 322 7.60 -4.32 32.31
N ALA A 323 8.02 -3.14 32.76
CA ALA A 323 7.32 -1.89 32.57
C ALA A 323 8.04 -1.02 31.51
N PRO A 324 7.33 -0.38 30.58
CA PRO A 324 7.96 0.47 29.57
C PRO A 324 8.50 1.76 30.20
N VAL A 325 9.80 2.03 30.01
CA VAL A 325 10.44 3.30 30.40
C VAL A 325 11.15 3.89 29.19
N ALA A 326 10.96 5.18 28.94
CA ALA A 326 11.62 5.91 27.86
C ALA A 326 12.55 6.99 28.45
N LEU A 327 13.87 6.76 28.44
CA LEU A 327 14.89 7.81 28.62
C LEU A 327 16.32 7.32 28.30
N MET A 328 17.25 8.25 28.04
CA MET A 328 18.61 8.05 27.47
C MET A 328 19.64 7.24 28.30
N ALA A 329 19.23 6.52 29.35
CA ALA A 329 20.12 5.69 30.16
C ALA A 329 19.39 4.40 30.54
N ARG A 330 19.69 3.27 29.87
CA ARG A 330 19.00 1.95 29.93
C ARG A 330 18.33 1.65 31.29
N PRO A 331 17.13 2.19 31.58
CA PRO A 331 16.52 2.06 32.89
C PRO A 331 15.68 0.79 32.86
N VAL A 332 15.91 -0.08 33.83
CA VAL A 332 15.15 -1.28 34.03
C VAL A 332 14.03 -0.96 35.01
N ALA A 333 12.79 -1.11 34.57
CA ALA A 333 11.64 -1.07 35.45
C ALA A 333 10.73 -2.28 35.21
N GLY A 334 10.13 -2.77 36.28
CA GLY A 334 9.23 -3.90 36.20
C GLY A 334 8.79 -4.37 37.58
N LEU A 335 7.87 -5.33 37.56
CA LEU A 335 7.30 -5.92 38.75
C LEU A 335 8.03 -7.21 39.10
N ARG A 336 8.35 -7.36 40.38
CA ARG A 336 8.65 -8.64 41.01
C ARG A 336 7.55 -8.92 42.02
N LYS A 337 6.76 -9.97 41.80
CA LYS A 337 5.51 -10.24 42.52
C LYS A 337 4.59 -9.00 42.53
N GLN A 338 4.45 -8.36 43.69
CA GLN A 338 3.63 -7.17 43.92
C GLN A 338 4.45 -5.88 44.11
N THR A 339 5.79 -5.98 44.02
CA THR A 339 6.71 -4.86 44.23
C THR A 339 7.16 -4.27 42.90
N LEU A 340 7.02 -2.95 42.74
CA LEU A 340 7.54 -2.22 41.59
C LEU A 340 9.01 -1.88 41.80
N ILE A 341 9.87 -2.25 40.85
CA ILE A 341 11.30 -1.96 40.87
C ILE A 341 11.59 -0.95 39.76
N LEU A 342 12.30 0.13 40.10
CA LEU A 342 12.69 1.20 39.18
C LEU A 342 14.18 1.53 39.37
N THR A 343 14.99 1.31 38.33
CA THR A 343 16.39 1.74 38.36
C THR A 343 16.55 3.18 37.87
N LEU A 344 17.28 4.00 38.62
CA LEU A 344 17.61 5.39 38.31
C LEU A 344 19.11 5.55 38.01
N PRO A 345 19.51 6.61 37.28
CA PRO A 345 20.92 6.93 37.06
C PRO A 345 21.69 7.17 38.35
N GLY A 346 22.94 6.72 38.42
CA GLY A 346 23.79 6.86 39.62
C GLY A 346 24.23 8.28 39.98
N SER A 347 24.06 9.26 39.09
CA SER A 347 24.33 10.66 39.43
C SER A 347 23.18 11.27 40.26
N PRO A 348 23.45 12.03 41.35
CA PRO A 348 22.39 12.53 42.21
C PRO A 348 21.39 13.46 41.50
N LYS A 349 21.86 14.23 40.51
CA LYS A 349 20.99 15.07 39.66
C LYS A 349 20.11 14.21 38.76
N GLY A 350 20.68 13.18 38.13
CA GLY A 350 19.94 12.27 37.25
C GLY A 350 18.89 11.45 38.01
N ALA A 351 19.23 10.91 39.18
CA ALA A 351 18.28 10.20 40.03
C ALA A 351 17.10 11.08 40.44
N LYS A 352 17.36 12.33 40.83
CA LYS A 352 16.32 13.32 41.17
C LYS A 352 15.36 13.57 40.00
N GLU A 353 15.87 14.02 38.86
CA GLU A 353 15.05 14.42 37.72
C GLU A 353 14.19 13.26 37.20
N ASN A 354 14.74 12.03 37.22
CA ASN A 354 14.03 10.83 36.77
C ASN A 354 12.93 10.41 37.75
N LEU A 355 13.18 10.47 39.07
CA LEU A 355 12.15 10.17 40.05
C LEU A 355 11.04 11.22 40.04
N GLU A 356 11.38 12.51 39.95
CA GLU A 356 10.40 13.62 39.89
C GLU A 356 9.43 13.49 38.71
N ALA A 357 9.91 12.99 37.56
CA ALA A 357 9.10 12.78 36.37
C ALA A 357 8.03 11.70 36.53
N VAL A 358 8.28 10.68 37.36
CA VAL A 358 7.40 9.49 37.44
C VAL A 358 6.67 9.37 38.78
N LEU A 359 7.17 9.98 39.86
CA LEU A 359 6.71 9.75 41.23
C LEU A 359 5.20 9.94 41.43
N LYS A 360 4.58 10.92 40.75
CA LYS A 360 3.13 11.19 40.86
C LYS A 360 2.25 10.09 40.25
N LEU A 361 2.81 9.26 39.37
CA LEU A 361 2.10 8.17 38.68
C LEU A 361 2.29 6.82 39.39
N LEU A 362 3.34 6.69 40.21
CA LEU A 362 3.69 5.45 40.89
C LEU A 362 2.64 4.93 41.89
N PRO A 363 1.87 5.76 42.63
CA PRO A 363 0.87 5.24 43.58
C PRO A 363 -0.18 4.36 42.91
N HIS A 364 -0.69 4.79 41.76
CA HIS A 364 -1.66 4.03 40.97
C HIS A 364 -1.05 2.72 40.45
N ALA A 365 0.21 2.76 39.99
CA ALA A 365 0.91 1.57 39.52
C ALA A 365 1.13 0.53 40.65
N CYS A 366 1.49 0.98 41.86
CA CYS A 366 1.65 0.10 43.03
C CYS A 366 0.31 -0.51 43.50
N ILE A 367 -0.78 0.25 43.49
CA ILE A 367 -2.11 -0.27 43.87
C ILE A 367 -2.60 -1.30 42.85
N GLN A 368 -2.35 -1.08 41.56
CA GLN A 368 -2.66 -2.07 40.53
C GLN A 368 -1.77 -3.32 40.63
N ALA A 369 -0.48 -3.15 40.95
CA ALA A 369 0.43 -4.27 41.18
C ALA A 369 0.01 -5.15 42.37
N ALA A 370 -0.65 -4.56 43.38
CA ALA A 370 -1.22 -5.26 44.52
C ALA A 370 -2.56 -6.00 44.25
N GLY A 371 -3.11 -5.91 43.02
CA GLY A 371 -4.26 -6.72 42.60
C GLY A 371 -5.65 -6.07 42.76
N ALA A 372 -5.75 -4.74 42.87
CA ALA A 372 -7.05 -4.05 42.93
C ALA A 372 -7.83 -4.11 41.60
N GLU A 373 -9.14 -4.41 41.64
CA GLU A 373 -10.00 -4.47 40.46
C GLU A 373 -10.13 -3.11 39.75
N SER A 374 -9.97 -3.10 38.42
CA SER A 374 -9.91 -1.89 37.58
C SER A 374 -11.25 -1.21 37.30
N ARG A 375 -12.37 -1.68 37.85
CA ARG A 375 -13.72 -1.20 37.52
C ARG A 375 -14.34 -0.11 38.43
N PRO A 376 -13.99 0.06 39.72
CA PRO A 376 -14.52 1.18 40.51
C PRO A 376 -13.78 2.52 40.29
N LEU A 377 -12.57 2.52 39.73
CA LEU A 377 -11.70 3.70 39.63
C LEU A 377 -11.88 4.54 38.35
N HIS A 378 -12.56 4.03 37.32
CA HIS A 378 -12.77 4.73 36.04
C HIS A 378 -14.14 5.44 35.91
N VAL A 379 -14.90 5.58 36.98
CA VAL A 379 -16.11 6.43 37.00
C VAL A 379 -15.68 7.88 37.32
N GLY A 380 -15.25 8.62 36.31
CA GLY A 380 -14.92 10.06 36.46
C GLY A 380 -14.10 10.70 35.35
N GLY A 381 -13.43 9.90 34.50
CA GLY A 381 -12.63 10.42 33.38
C GLY A 381 -11.47 11.35 33.77
N VAL A 382 -10.77 11.85 32.76
CA VAL A 382 -9.55 12.69 32.86
C VAL A 382 -9.77 13.95 33.72
N LYS A 383 -11.01 14.45 33.80
CA LYS A 383 -11.37 15.63 34.60
C LYS A 383 -11.27 15.43 36.12
N LYS A 384 -11.46 14.21 36.63
CA LYS A 384 -11.24 13.91 38.06
C LYS A 384 -9.75 13.82 38.37
N LEU A 385 -8.97 13.25 37.45
CA LEU A 385 -7.51 13.16 37.54
C LEU A 385 -6.81 14.53 37.50
N GLU A 386 -7.29 15.47 36.69
CA GLU A 386 -6.76 16.85 36.67
C GLU A 386 -7.03 17.61 37.98
N LYS A 387 -8.17 17.32 38.62
CA LYS A 387 -8.58 17.94 39.89
C LYS A 387 -7.84 17.34 41.09
N ASP A 388 -7.65 16.02 41.10
CA ASP A 388 -6.91 15.31 42.15
C ASP A 388 -5.38 15.54 42.02
N ALA A 389 -4.88 15.92 40.84
CA ALA A 389 -3.49 16.31 40.58
C ALA A 389 -3.15 17.78 40.91
N GLY A 390 -4.12 18.58 41.37
CA GLY A 390 -3.88 19.94 41.88
C GLY A 390 -3.47 20.99 40.83
N VAL A 391 -3.81 20.80 39.55
CA VAL A 391 -3.44 21.75 38.49
C VAL A 391 -4.61 22.71 38.23
N THR A 392 -4.57 23.90 38.84
CA THR A 392 -5.46 25.03 38.50
C THR A 392 -4.82 25.93 37.44
N PRO A 393 -5.59 26.46 36.47
CA PRO A 393 -5.08 27.45 35.53
C PRO A 393 -4.98 28.81 36.21
N SER A 394 -3.76 29.23 36.54
CA SER A 394 -3.49 30.59 37.02
C SER A 394 -3.52 31.58 35.86
N GLY A 395 -4.63 32.31 35.75
CA GLY A 395 -4.63 33.64 35.14
C GLY A 395 -4.03 34.65 36.11
N ALA A 396 -3.06 35.44 35.66
CA ALA A 396 -2.58 36.61 36.38
C ALA A 396 -2.18 37.72 35.40
N SER A 397 -2.95 38.79 35.49
CA SER A 397 -2.69 40.15 35.02
C SER A 397 -1.70 40.87 35.96
N VAL A 398 -0.64 41.49 35.42
CA VAL A 398 0.13 42.61 36.01
C VAL A 398 0.82 43.30 34.81
N GLY A 399 0.80 44.61 34.55
CA GLY A 399 0.86 45.75 35.46
C GLY A 399 2.22 46.45 35.27
N THR A 400 2.19 47.66 34.74
CA THR A 400 3.31 48.60 34.49
C THR A 400 4.12 48.94 35.75
N THR A 401 5.46 49.09 35.63
CA THR A 401 6.27 50.33 35.87
C THR A 401 7.79 50.06 35.92
N CYS A 402 8.56 51.05 35.41
CA CYS A 402 9.93 51.54 35.71
C CYS A 402 11.02 50.53 36.16
N GLY A 403 12.23 50.42 35.60
CA GLY A 403 13.14 51.43 35.02
C GLY A 403 14.37 51.54 35.93
N HIS A 404 15.56 51.10 35.50
CA HIS A 404 16.87 51.66 35.88
C HIS A 404 17.99 51.17 34.95
N ASN A 405 18.81 52.14 34.52
CA ASN A 405 20.00 52.06 33.71
C ASN A 405 21.12 51.24 34.36
N HIS A 406 21.92 50.56 33.54
CA HIS A 406 23.38 50.70 33.58
C HIS A 406 23.94 50.59 32.15
N GLY A 407 24.60 51.66 31.72
CA GLY A 407 25.29 51.71 30.44
C GLY A 407 26.71 51.17 30.56
N HIS A 408 27.16 50.49 29.52
CA HIS A 408 28.56 50.49 29.14
C HIS A 408 28.66 50.64 27.62
N SER A 409 29.27 51.76 27.22
CA SER A 409 29.63 52.12 25.87
C SER A 409 30.87 51.34 25.42
N HIS A 410 30.85 50.77 24.21
CA HIS A 410 32.05 50.68 23.38
C HIS A 410 31.70 50.72 21.89
N GLY A 411 32.36 51.62 21.17
CA GLY A 411 32.97 51.32 19.87
C GLY A 411 32.08 51.44 18.64
N HIS A 412 32.28 52.52 17.90
CA HIS A 412 31.69 52.79 16.58
C HIS A 412 31.99 51.70 15.55
N GLY A 413 30.93 51.21 14.91
CA GLY A 413 30.96 50.53 13.62
C GLY A 413 29.71 50.91 12.84
N SER A 414 29.88 51.83 11.89
CA SER A 414 28.84 52.23 10.94
C SER A 414 28.40 51.03 10.10
N HIS A 415 27.33 50.36 10.51
CA HIS A 415 26.52 49.56 9.61
C HIS A 415 25.22 50.31 9.37
N THR A 416 25.12 50.88 8.18
CA THR A 416 23.83 51.19 7.55
C THR A 416 22.94 49.97 7.71
N ALA A 417 21.92 50.06 8.57
CA ALA A 417 20.86 49.07 8.62
C ALA A 417 20.29 48.93 7.19
N PRO A 418 20.13 47.71 6.65
CA PRO A 418 19.54 47.54 5.33
C PRO A 418 18.16 48.21 5.33
N ARG A 419 17.99 49.26 4.53
CA ARG A 419 16.65 49.76 4.22
C ARG A 419 16.01 48.69 3.34
N ALA A 420 15.03 47.97 3.90
CA ALA A 420 14.24 47.03 3.13
C ALA A 420 13.52 47.79 2.00
N HIS A 421 13.84 47.45 0.75
CA HIS A 421 13.20 48.00 -0.45
C HIS A 421 11.89 47.27 -0.81
N THR A 422 11.45 46.32 0.02
CA THR A 422 10.22 45.54 -0.17
C THR A 422 9.07 46.11 0.66
N LYS A 423 7.86 46.13 0.08
CA LYS A 423 6.64 46.53 0.81
C LYS A 423 6.39 45.52 1.96
N PRO A 424 5.73 45.92 3.07
CA PRO A 424 5.40 44.98 4.16
C PRO A 424 4.66 43.71 3.69
N GLU A 425 3.87 43.83 2.62
CA GLU A 425 3.12 42.74 1.97
C GLU A 425 4.01 41.75 1.20
N GLU A 426 5.22 42.15 0.81
CA GLU A 426 6.19 41.35 0.04
C GLU A 426 7.22 40.64 0.94
N ARG A 427 7.03 40.72 2.27
CA ARG A 427 7.93 40.06 3.24
C ARG A 427 7.55 38.58 3.38
N PRO A 428 8.54 37.67 3.45
CA PRO A 428 8.29 36.25 3.70
C PRO A 428 7.49 36.03 4.98
N GLN A 429 6.38 35.30 4.90
CA GLN A 429 5.53 34.98 6.05
C GLN A 429 6.07 33.79 6.85
N SER A 430 6.85 32.93 6.20
CA SER A 430 7.48 31.75 6.78
C SER A 430 8.47 32.07 7.92
N ASN A 431 8.60 31.10 8.85
CA ASN A 431 9.59 31.15 9.92
C ASN A 431 11.00 31.34 9.33
N ASP A 432 11.85 32.09 10.04
CA ASP A 432 13.27 32.17 9.70
C ASP A 432 14.01 30.95 10.26
N PRO A 433 14.58 30.06 9.41
CA PRO A 433 15.32 28.90 9.92
C PRO A 433 16.58 29.28 10.71
N SER A 434 17.12 30.48 10.49
CA SER A 434 18.29 31.00 11.22
C SER A 434 17.94 31.53 12.61
N ALA A 435 16.65 31.80 12.86
CA ALA A 435 16.17 32.20 14.18
C ALA A 435 15.99 30.96 15.08
N GLY A 436 16.52 31.03 16.30
CA GLY A 436 16.44 29.93 17.27
C GLY A 436 14.99 29.53 17.62
N PRO A 437 14.76 28.34 18.21
CA PRO A 437 13.42 27.79 18.46
C PRO A 437 12.48 28.67 19.31
N THR A 438 13.04 29.60 20.07
CA THR A 438 12.29 30.55 20.93
C THR A 438 11.61 31.67 20.15
N GLN A 439 12.11 32.02 18.96
CA GLN A 439 11.62 33.15 18.16
C GLN A 439 10.67 32.75 17.02
N ARG A 440 10.28 31.47 16.95
CA ARG A 440 9.36 30.94 15.93
C ARG A 440 7.91 31.25 16.26
N TYR A 441 7.09 31.41 15.22
CA TYR A 441 5.65 31.56 15.42
C TYR A 441 5.04 30.30 16.04
N ARG A 442 4.27 30.49 17.13
CA ARG A 442 3.52 29.40 17.80
C ARG A 442 2.21 29.07 17.10
N SER A 443 1.75 29.96 16.22
CA SER A 443 0.63 29.77 15.30
C SER A 443 1.14 29.83 13.87
N SER A 444 0.56 29.04 12.96
CA SER A 444 0.95 29.14 11.55
C SER A 444 0.59 30.53 11.00
N PRO A 445 1.48 31.17 10.23
CA PRO A 445 1.23 32.49 9.63
C PRO A 445 0.22 32.43 8.47
N TYR A 446 -0.03 31.23 7.92
CA TYR A 446 -0.98 31.04 6.82
C TYR A 446 -2.41 30.79 7.35
N PRO A 447 -3.42 31.48 6.79
CA PRO A 447 -4.82 31.25 7.14
C PRO A 447 -5.26 29.83 6.77
N MET A 448 -6.29 29.34 7.44
CA MET A 448 -6.87 28.03 7.13
C MET A 448 -7.97 28.21 6.07
N LEU A 449 -7.75 27.69 4.87
CA LEU A 449 -8.74 27.76 3.78
C LEU A 449 -9.70 26.56 3.80
N ALA A 450 -10.94 26.74 3.32
CA ALA A 450 -11.79 25.61 2.97
C ALA A 450 -11.20 24.85 1.75
N VAL A 451 -11.63 23.61 1.53
CA VAL A 451 -11.10 22.81 0.42
C VAL A 451 -11.48 23.41 -0.93
N GLU A 452 -12.72 23.87 -1.07
CA GLU A 452 -13.24 24.52 -2.27
C GLU A 452 -12.46 25.82 -2.57
N ASP A 453 -12.13 26.62 -1.56
CA ASP A 453 -11.32 27.84 -1.74
C ASP A 453 -9.91 27.48 -2.20
N ALA A 454 -9.29 26.45 -1.61
CA ALA A 454 -7.98 25.96 -2.04
C ALA A 454 -7.99 25.45 -3.49
N LEU A 455 -9.06 24.78 -3.92
CA LEU A 455 -9.26 24.34 -5.31
C LEU A 455 -9.43 25.52 -6.28
N ASN A 456 -10.15 26.58 -5.87
CA ASN A 456 -10.29 27.79 -6.67
C ASN A 456 -8.94 28.50 -6.84
N VAL A 457 -8.16 28.63 -5.77
CA VAL A 457 -6.81 29.17 -5.80
C VAL A 457 -5.90 28.35 -6.72
N ILE A 458 -5.97 27.01 -6.66
CA ILE A 458 -5.23 26.14 -7.59
C ILE A 458 -5.65 26.42 -9.03
N LYS A 459 -6.94 26.49 -9.31
CA LYS A 459 -7.47 26.75 -10.65
C LYS A 459 -6.97 28.09 -11.21
N GLU A 460 -6.94 29.13 -10.39
CA GLU A 460 -6.52 30.48 -10.77
C GLU A 460 -5.00 30.60 -10.98
N GLN A 461 -4.21 29.96 -10.14
CA GLN A 461 -2.76 30.14 -10.10
C GLN A 461 -1.98 29.04 -10.86
N THR A 462 -2.65 27.97 -11.29
CA THR A 462 -2.03 26.95 -12.16
C THR A 462 -1.70 27.56 -13.52
N PRO A 463 -0.44 27.47 -14.00
CA PRO A 463 -0.05 28.00 -15.30
C PRO A 463 -0.91 27.45 -16.44
N ALA A 464 -1.11 28.26 -17.48
CA ALA A 464 -1.91 27.88 -18.64
C ALA A 464 -1.31 26.66 -19.37
N PRO A 465 -2.16 25.83 -20.02
CA PRO A 465 -1.71 24.72 -20.85
C PRO A 465 -0.78 25.18 -21.97
N ILE A 466 0.19 24.35 -22.29
CA ILE A 466 1.08 24.56 -23.44
C ILE A 466 0.54 23.72 -24.60
N VAL A 467 0.43 24.32 -25.77
CA VAL A 467 0.01 23.62 -27.00
C VAL A 467 1.25 23.13 -27.73
N GLU A 468 1.21 21.90 -28.20
CA GLU A 468 2.23 21.32 -29.06
C GLU A 468 1.60 20.55 -30.22
N LYS A 469 2.27 20.55 -31.37
CA LYS A 469 1.85 19.78 -32.53
C LYS A 469 2.55 18.43 -32.51
N VAL A 470 1.77 17.35 -32.58
CA VAL A 470 2.28 15.98 -32.48
C VAL A 470 1.81 15.13 -33.65
N PRO A 471 2.59 14.11 -34.07
CA PRO A 471 2.13 13.15 -35.05
C PRO A 471 0.98 12.31 -34.50
N VAL A 472 0.05 11.92 -35.37
CA VAL A 472 -1.00 10.94 -35.06
C VAL A 472 -0.39 9.54 -35.17
N ASP A 473 0.16 9.07 -34.05
CA ASP A 473 0.64 7.70 -33.88
C ASP A 473 0.00 7.02 -32.66
N MET A 474 0.34 5.76 -32.41
CA MET A 474 -0.25 4.96 -31.33
C MET A 474 0.03 5.50 -29.91
N ARG A 475 0.88 6.51 -29.76
CA ARG A 475 1.23 7.12 -28.47
C ARG A 475 0.35 8.31 -28.11
N ILE A 476 -0.43 8.84 -29.06
CA ILE A 476 -1.32 9.99 -28.84
C ILE A 476 -2.47 9.68 -27.85
N GLY A 477 -2.68 8.40 -27.51
CA GLY A 477 -3.68 7.93 -26.56
C GLY A 477 -3.67 8.71 -25.23
N GLY A 478 -4.85 9.22 -24.89
CA GLY A 478 -5.18 10.01 -23.71
C GLY A 478 -4.81 11.50 -23.80
N SER A 479 -4.31 11.99 -24.93
CA SER A 479 -4.05 13.42 -25.14
C SER A 479 -5.34 14.18 -25.39
N VAL A 480 -5.36 15.48 -25.14
CA VAL A 480 -6.52 16.35 -25.40
C VAL A 480 -6.21 17.31 -26.52
N LEU A 481 -7.11 17.42 -27.49
CA LEU A 481 -6.96 18.30 -28.65
C LEU A 481 -6.99 19.78 -28.25
N ALA A 482 -6.07 20.56 -28.80
CA ALA A 482 -5.98 22.01 -28.64
C ALA A 482 -6.61 22.78 -29.81
N GLU A 483 -7.09 22.07 -30.83
CA GLU A 483 -7.74 22.58 -32.04
C GLU A 483 -8.92 21.70 -32.47
N ASP A 484 -9.79 22.24 -33.33
CA ASP A 484 -10.77 21.43 -34.04
C ASP A 484 -10.07 20.70 -35.19
N VAL A 485 -10.30 19.39 -35.31
CA VAL A 485 -9.71 18.58 -36.37
C VAL A 485 -10.74 18.38 -37.47
N LYS A 486 -10.34 18.66 -38.72
CA LYS A 486 -11.18 18.48 -39.90
C LYS A 486 -10.73 17.27 -40.70
N ALA A 487 -11.66 16.55 -41.31
CA ALA A 487 -11.36 15.45 -42.21
C ALA A 487 -10.58 15.94 -43.43
N THR A 488 -9.43 15.32 -43.69
CA THR A 488 -8.60 15.62 -44.87
C THR A 488 -9.04 14.91 -46.13
N GLU A 489 -9.88 13.88 -46.00
CA GLU A 489 -10.48 13.15 -47.11
C GLU A 489 -11.87 12.63 -46.70
N SER A 490 -12.68 12.26 -47.70
CA SER A 490 -13.99 11.65 -47.48
C SER A 490 -13.85 10.16 -47.15
N VAL A 491 -14.69 9.65 -46.24
CA VAL A 491 -14.76 8.22 -45.90
C VAL A 491 -16.18 7.71 -46.19
N PRO A 492 -16.36 6.70 -47.06
CA PRO A 492 -15.34 6.16 -47.98
C PRO A 492 -14.94 7.19 -49.05
N ALA A 493 -13.74 7.05 -49.62
CA ALA A 493 -13.19 7.94 -50.65
C ALA A 493 -13.78 7.69 -52.06
N PHE A 494 -14.49 6.58 -52.22
CA PHE A 494 -15.14 6.15 -53.46
C PHE A 494 -16.48 5.48 -53.12
N ARG A 495 -17.36 5.31 -54.11
CA ARG A 495 -18.62 4.56 -53.94
C ARG A 495 -18.28 3.09 -53.67
N ALA A 496 -18.70 2.56 -52.52
CA ALA A 496 -18.33 1.23 -52.06
C ALA A 496 -19.55 0.34 -51.85
N SER A 497 -19.39 -0.98 -52.06
CA SER A 497 -20.47 -1.93 -51.78
C SER A 497 -20.67 -2.14 -50.27
N ILE A 498 -21.94 -2.22 -49.83
CA ILE A 498 -22.33 -2.59 -48.46
C ILE A 498 -22.36 -4.12 -48.28
N VAL A 499 -22.57 -4.86 -49.36
CA VAL A 499 -22.79 -6.31 -49.36
C VAL A 499 -21.90 -7.02 -50.38
N ASP A 500 -21.76 -8.34 -50.23
CA ASP A 500 -21.21 -9.20 -51.28
C ASP A 500 -22.30 -9.54 -52.28
N GLY A 501 -22.00 -9.44 -53.57
CA GLY A 501 -22.94 -9.77 -54.63
C GLY A 501 -22.58 -9.17 -55.98
N TYR A 502 -23.52 -8.48 -56.62
CA TYR A 502 -23.39 -8.03 -58.01
C TYR A 502 -23.81 -6.57 -58.18
N ALA A 503 -22.87 -5.74 -58.64
CA ALA A 503 -23.15 -4.37 -59.04
C ALA A 503 -23.87 -4.36 -60.39
N VAL A 504 -24.92 -3.55 -60.48
CA VAL A 504 -25.80 -3.46 -61.64
C VAL A 504 -25.96 -2.01 -62.09
N LYS A 505 -26.20 -1.83 -63.39
CA LYS A 505 -26.60 -0.56 -63.99
C LYS A 505 -28.11 -0.56 -64.22
N ILE A 506 -28.81 0.46 -63.71
CA ILE A 506 -30.25 0.58 -63.90
C ILE A 506 -30.48 1.16 -65.31
N PRO A 507 -31.26 0.48 -66.18
CA PRO A 507 -31.51 0.96 -67.53
C PRO A 507 -32.17 2.34 -67.54
N SER A 508 -32.00 3.10 -68.63
CA SER A 508 -32.61 4.44 -68.77
C SER A 508 -34.14 4.43 -68.70
N SER A 509 -34.77 3.26 -68.92
CA SER A 509 -36.21 3.04 -68.75
C SER A 509 -36.68 3.09 -67.28
N GLY A 510 -35.75 3.10 -66.32
CA GLY A 510 -35.98 3.31 -64.89
C GLY A 510 -36.40 2.06 -64.11
N LYS A 511 -36.59 0.91 -64.77
CA LYS A 511 -36.95 -0.35 -64.09
C LYS A 511 -35.97 -1.47 -64.43
N PHE A 512 -35.27 -1.97 -63.43
CA PHE A 512 -34.45 -3.17 -63.55
C PHE A 512 -35.34 -4.41 -63.73
N GLN A 513 -34.89 -5.40 -64.49
CA GLN A 513 -35.64 -6.64 -64.72
C GLN A 513 -34.90 -7.82 -64.09
N LYS A 514 -35.63 -8.75 -63.47
CA LYS A 514 -35.05 -10.03 -63.09
C LYS A 514 -34.74 -10.87 -64.33
N GLY A 515 -33.69 -11.69 -64.28
CA GLY A 515 -33.25 -12.47 -65.43
C GLY A 515 -31.81 -12.94 -65.32
N VAL A 516 -31.31 -13.56 -66.39
CA VAL A 516 -29.93 -14.06 -66.47
C VAL A 516 -29.05 -12.99 -67.11
N TYR A 517 -27.97 -12.64 -66.44
CA TYR A 517 -27.03 -11.61 -66.86
C TYR A 517 -25.60 -12.16 -66.94
N PRO A 518 -24.80 -11.75 -67.95
CA PRO A 518 -23.39 -12.09 -68.03
C PRO A 518 -22.57 -11.30 -67.01
N VAL A 519 -21.64 -11.98 -66.33
CA VAL A 519 -20.65 -11.34 -65.45
C VAL A 519 -19.50 -10.85 -66.32
N SER A 520 -19.35 -9.53 -66.48
CA SER A 520 -18.32 -8.94 -67.36
C SER A 520 -17.11 -8.38 -66.61
N ILE A 521 -17.27 -8.10 -65.31
CA ILE A 521 -16.25 -7.48 -64.47
C ILE A 521 -16.22 -8.19 -63.12
N ILE A 522 -15.02 -8.41 -62.58
CA ILE A 522 -14.82 -8.86 -61.21
C ILE A 522 -14.12 -7.73 -60.45
N SER A 523 -14.86 -7.05 -59.58
CA SER A 523 -14.34 -5.99 -58.71
C SER A 523 -13.99 -6.57 -57.35
N HIS A 524 -12.69 -6.66 -57.07
CA HIS A 524 -12.18 -7.01 -55.74
C HIS A 524 -11.88 -5.75 -54.93
N ALA A 525 -11.85 -5.87 -53.60
CA ALA A 525 -11.38 -4.82 -52.69
C ALA A 525 -9.84 -4.63 -52.77
N GLN A 526 -9.33 -4.35 -53.97
CA GLN A 526 -7.93 -4.06 -54.25
C GLN A 526 -7.82 -2.71 -54.98
N ALA A 527 -6.71 -2.00 -54.78
CA ALA A 527 -6.48 -0.73 -55.46
C ALA A 527 -6.26 -0.95 -56.97
N GLY A 528 -6.98 -0.22 -57.82
CA GLY A 528 -6.83 -0.29 -59.28
C GLY A 528 -7.91 0.47 -60.05
N GLU A 529 -7.73 0.58 -61.36
CA GLU A 529 -8.74 1.11 -62.28
C GLU A 529 -9.76 0.00 -62.62
N VAL A 530 -11.05 0.31 -62.46
CA VAL A 530 -12.15 -0.61 -62.78
C VAL A 530 -12.79 -0.16 -64.09
N ALA A 531 -13.04 -1.10 -65.01
CA ALA A 531 -13.71 -0.82 -66.28
C ALA A 531 -15.16 -0.32 -66.05
N GLU A 532 -15.70 0.47 -66.99
CA GLU A 532 -17.09 0.94 -66.93
C GLU A 532 -18.06 -0.22 -67.16
N LEU A 533 -19.07 -0.35 -66.30
CA LEU A 533 -20.15 -1.32 -66.42
C LEU A 533 -21.17 -0.86 -67.48
N LYS A 534 -21.43 -1.73 -68.45
CA LYS A 534 -22.39 -1.49 -69.53
C LYS A 534 -23.80 -1.97 -69.16
N GLU A 535 -24.79 -1.44 -69.85
CA GLU A 535 -26.17 -1.87 -69.69
C GLU A 535 -26.35 -3.32 -70.15
N GLY A 536 -27.01 -4.15 -69.34
CA GLY A 536 -27.19 -5.58 -69.61
C GLY A 536 -26.02 -6.46 -69.15
N GLU A 537 -25.00 -5.90 -68.52
CA GLU A 537 -23.91 -6.62 -67.86
C GLU A 537 -23.97 -6.41 -66.34
N ILE A 538 -23.38 -7.34 -65.58
CA ILE A 538 -23.23 -7.22 -64.12
C ILE A 538 -21.76 -7.41 -63.72
N ALA A 539 -21.37 -6.82 -62.59
CA ALA A 539 -20.04 -6.98 -62.03
C ALA A 539 -20.09 -7.71 -60.68
N ARG A 540 -19.35 -8.79 -60.52
CA ARG A 540 -19.19 -9.42 -59.20
C ARG A 540 -18.42 -8.46 -58.30
N ILE A 541 -18.96 -8.16 -57.13
CA ILE A 541 -18.40 -7.18 -56.20
C ILE A 541 -18.44 -7.73 -54.78
N THR A 542 -17.35 -7.52 -54.04
CA THR A 542 -17.29 -7.87 -52.61
C THR A 542 -17.57 -6.66 -51.74
N THR A 543 -17.96 -6.88 -50.48
CA THR A 543 -18.16 -5.84 -49.48
C THR A 543 -16.93 -4.93 -49.38
N GLY A 544 -17.15 -3.61 -49.43
CA GLY A 544 -16.09 -2.60 -49.38
C GLY A 544 -15.31 -2.36 -50.68
N ALA A 545 -15.54 -3.15 -51.74
CA ALA A 545 -14.92 -2.93 -53.04
C ALA A 545 -15.49 -1.69 -53.75
N PRO A 546 -14.68 -1.01 -54.60
CA PRO A 546 -15.14 0.13 -55.39
C PRO A 546 -16.20 -0.31 -56.41
N LEU A 547 -17.28 0.48 -56.49
CA LEU A 547 -18.28 0.32 -57.54
C LEU A 547 -17.66 0.64 -58.91
N PRO A 548 -17.83 -0.24 -59.91
CA PRO A 548 -17.46 0.07 -61.29
C PRO A 548 -18.13 1.37 -61.76
N PRO A 549 -17.44 2.20 -62.56
CA PRO A 549 -18.08 3.35 -63.21
C PRO A 549 -19.35 2.91 -63.96
N GLY A 550 -20.43 3.67 -63.82
CA GLY A 550 -21.73 3.35 -64.45
C GLY A 550 -22.62 2.36 -63.69
N ALA A 551 -22.17 1.75 -62.57
CA ALA A 551 -23.04 0.98 -61.70
C ALA A 551 -23.89 1.90 -60.78
N ASP A 552 -25.16 1.55 -60.56
CA ASP A 552 -26.12 2.35 -59.80
C ASP A 552 -26.49 1.73 -58.45
N ALA A 553 -26.44 0.40 -58.33
CA ALA A 553 -26.85 -0.35 -57.13
C ALA A 553 -26.07 -1.67 -57.02
N VAL A 554 -26.15 -2.33 -55.85
CA VAL A 554 -25.61 -3.67 -55.63
C VAL A 554 -26.71 -4.61 -55.14
N ILE A 555 -26.80 -5.79 -55.75
CA ILE A 555 -27.71 -6.87 -55.35
C ILE A 555 -26.92 -7.84 -54.48
N MET A 556 -27.47 -8.23 -53.35
CA MET A 556 -26.81 -9.20 -52.46
C MET A 556 -26.81 -10.60 -53.07
N VAL A 557 -25.78 -11.39 -52.78
CA VAL A 557 -25.59 -12.74 -53.34
C VAL A 557 -26.77 -13.69 -53.06
N GLU A 558 -27.49 -13.46 -51.95
CA GLU A 558 -28.68 -14.24 -51.56
C GLU A 558 -29.84 -14.10 -52.56
N ASP A 559 -29.89 -12.98 -53.30
CA ASP A 559 -30.91 -12.72 -54.33
C ASP A 559 -30.45 -13.16 -55.74
N THR A 560 -29.45 -14.03 -55.81
CA THR A 560 -28.92 -14.54 -57.09
C THR A 560 -28.73 -16.05 -57.12
N VAL A 561 -28.68 -16.61 -58.34
CA VAL A 561 -28.43 -18.04 -58.58
C VAL A 561 -27.41 -18.19 -59.71
N LEU A 562 -26.38 -19.01 -59.47
CA LEU A 562 -25.40 -19.37 -60.49
C LEU A 562 -26.06 -20.13 -61.64
N LYS A 563 -25.92 -19.64 -62.89
CA LYS A 563 -26.45 -20.31 -64.09
C LYS A 563 -25.41 -21.05 -64.88
N SER A 564 -24.25 -20.44 -65.13
CA SER A 564 -23.18 -21.07 -65.88
C SER A 564 -21.80 -20.61 -65.38
N LEU A 565 -20.82 -21.50 -65.55
CA LEU A 565 -19.41 -21.24 -65.24
C LEU A 565 -18.64 -20.89 -66.52
N THR A 566 -17.49 -20.27 -66.36
CA THR A 566 -16.49 -20.10 -67.43
C THR A 566 -15.96 -21.46 -67.92
N GLU A 567 -15.34 -21.50 -69.10
CA GLU A 567 -14.88 -22.76 -69.73
C GLU A 567 -13.85 -23.54 -68.90
N ASP A 568 -13.09 -22.83 -68.06
CA ASP A 568 -12.14 -23.39 -67.10
C ASP A 568 -12.79 -23.83 -65.77
N GLY A 569 -14.08 -23.55 -65.57
CA GLY A 569 -14.87 -23.96 -64.41
C GLY A 569 -14.53 -23.22 -63.11
N HIS A 570 -13.74 -22.15 -63.18
CA HIS A 570 -13.23 -21.45 -62.00
C HIS A 570 -14.03 -20.18 -61.64
N GLU A 571 -14.67 -19.55 -62.63
CA GLU A 571 -15.41 -18.30 -62.44
C GLU A 571 -16.85 -18.42 -62.94
N GLU A 572 -17.65 -17.46 -62.49
CA GLU A 572 -19.07 -17.35 -62.82
C GLU A 572 -19.20 -16.64 -64.17
N LYS A 573 -19.88 -17.27 -65.13
CA LYS A 573 -20.09 -16.66 -66.46
C LYS A 573 -21.44 -15.94 -66.53
N GLU A 574 -22.49 -16.58 -66.01
CA GLU A 574 -23.84 -16.03 -65.98
C GLU A 574 -24.50 -16.27 -64.63
N ILE A 575 -25.19 -15.23 -64.14
CA ILE A 575 -25.93 -15.23 -62.88
C ILE A 575 -27.37 -14.83 -63.15
N GLU A 576 -28.30 -15.55 -62.54
CA GLU A 576 -29.71 -15.16 -62.50
C GLU A 576 -29.95 -14.26 -61.30
N ILE A 577 -30.45 -13.06 -61.56
CA ILE A 577 -30.97 -12.14 -60.55
C ILE A 577 -32.44 -12.48 -60.30
N LEU A 578 -32.80 -12.69 -59.03
CA LEU A 578 -34.14 -13.12 -58.63
C LEU A 578 -35.13 -11.97 -58.38
N THR A 579 -34.63 -10.76 -58.11
CA THR A 579 -35.42 -9.57 -57.76
C THR A 579 -35.45 -8.52 -58.88
N ASP A 580 -36.60 -7.85 -59.05
CA ASP A 580 -36.78 -6.70 -59.94
C ASP A 580 -37.08 -5.39 -59.18
N GLU A 581 -37.04 -5.41 -57.84
CA GLU A 581 -37.32 -4.28 -56.95
C GLU A 581 -36.06 -3.52 -56.51
N ILE A 582 -35.18 -3.18 -57.45
CA ILE A 582 -33.91 -2.51 -57.15
C ILE A 582 -34.05 -0.99 -57.23
N LYS A 583 -33.64 -0.29 -56.17
CA LYS A 583 -33.60 1.18 -56.14
C LYS A 583 -32.20 1.71 -56.48
N PRO A 584 -32.11 2.90 -57.10
CA PRO A 584 -30.82 3.58 -57.24
C PRO A 584 -30.14 3.78 -55.87
N ASN A 585 -28.83 3.56 -55.83
CA ASN A 585 -27.96 3.59 -54.63
C ASN A 585 -28.28 2.55 -53.55
N GLU A 586 -29.06 1.53 -53.87
CA GLU A 586 -29.31 0.43 -52.94
C GLU A 586 -28.04 -0.38 -52.69
N ASN A 587 -27.75 -0.66 -51.42
CA ASN A 587 -26.54 -1.33 -50.94
C ASN A 587 -25.22 -0.63 -51.35
N VAL A 588 -25.25 0.68 -51.58
CA VAL A 588 -24.07 1.50 -51.91
C VAL A 588 -23.78 2.49 -50.78
N ARG A 589 -22.52 2.55 -50.34
CA ARG A 589 -21.99 3.67 -49.55
C ARG A 589 -21.48 4.74 -50.49
N GLU A 590 -22.16 5.88 -50.49
CA GLU A 590 -21.74 7.06 -51.25
C GLU A 590 -20.45 7.66 -50.70
N VAL A 591 -19.75 8.42 -51.54
CA VAL A 591 -18.51 9.12 -51.15
C VAL A 591 -18.81 10.05 -49.98
N GLY A 592 -18.04 9.89 -48.90
CA GLY A 592 -18.20 10.69 -47.68
C GLY A 592 -19.52 10.47 -46.94
N SER A 593 -20.17 9.31 -47.12
CA SER A 593 -21.38 8.95 -46.36
C SER A 593 -21.11 8.75 -44.87
N ASP A 594 -19.91 8.33 -44.47
CA ASP A 594 -19.52 8.23 -43.06
C ASP A 594 -18.91 9.55 -42.56
N VAL A 595 -18.00 10.13 -43.34
CA VAL A 595 -17.30 11.39 -43.02
C VAL A 595 -17.09 12.18 -44.30
N LYS A 596 -17.50 13.45 -44.32
CA LYS A 596 -17.26 14.34 -45.47
C LYS A 596 -15.92 15.05 -45.34
N GLU A 597 -15.22 15.22 -46.46
CA GLU A 597 -14.04 16.07 -46.50
C GLU A 597 -14.35 17.48 -45.97
N GLY A 598 -13.48 18.01 -45.11
CA GLY A 598 -13.63 19.31 -44.47
C GLY A 598 -14.58 19.36 -43.27
N GLU A 599 -15.29 18.28 -42.97
CA GLU A 599 -16.13 18.15 -41.77
C GLU A 599 -15.28 18.14 -40.49
N THR A 600 -15.76 18.78 -39.42
CA THR A 600 -15.10 18.71 -38.11
C THR A 600 -15.40 17.37 -37.45
N ILE A 601 -14.38 16.50 -37.41
CA ILE A 601 -14.50 15.13 -36.88
C ILE A 601 -14.24 15.05 -35.37
N LEU A 602 -13.43 15.96 -34.83
CA LEU A 602 -13.16 16.08 -33.40
C LEU A 602 -13.02 17.56 -33.03
N LYS A 603 -13.51 17.92 -31.85
CA LYS A 603 -13.49 19.31 -31.37
C LYS A 603 -12.34 19.58 -30.43
N LYS A 604 -11.90 20.84 -30.37
CA LYS A 604 -10.99 21.33 -29.36
C LYS A 604 -11.50 21.00 -27.96
N GLY A 605 -10.63 20.39 -27.15
CA GLY A 605 -10.93 19.95 -25.79
C GLY A 605 -11.44 18.52 -25.70
N GLU A 606 -11.69 17.83 -26.81
CA GLU A 606 -11.97 16.40 -26.81
C GLU A 606 -10.68 15.59 -26.60
N GLY A 607 -10.80 14.50 -25.83
CA GLY A 607 -9.70 13.60 -25.54
C GLY A 607 -9.63 12.46 -26.54
N VAL A 608 -8.44 12.17 -27.07
CA VAL A 608 -8.21 10.97 -27.86
C VAL A 608 -8.15 9.78 -26.90
N THR A 609 -9.24 9.04 -26.73
CA THR A 609 -9.30 8.03 -25.68
C THR A 609 -8.52 6.77 -26.03
N VAL A 610 -8.20 5.96 -25.03
CA VAL A 610 -7.60 4.63 -25.26
C VAL A 610 -8.62 3.55 -25.63
N VAL A 611 -9.90 3.90 -25.72
CA VAL A 611 -10.93 2.99 -26.25
C VAL A 611 -10.70 2.78 -27.76
N GLY A 612 -10.10 3.76 -28.43
CA GLY A 612 -9.64 3.66 -29.82
C GLY A 612 -10.54 4.33 -30.85
N GLY A 613 -11.72 4.84 -30.46
CA GLY A 613 -12.67 5.48 -31.36
C GLY A 613 -12.11 6.74 -32.01
N GLU A 614 -11.62 7.69 -31.21
CA GLU A 614 -11.10 8.97 -31.72
C GLU A 614 -9.83 8.77 -32.55
N PHE A 615 -8.94 7.87 -32.11
CA PHE A 615 -7.74 7.52 -32.88
C PHE A 615 -8.12 6.87 -34.22
N GLY A 616 -9.08 5.94 -34.22
CA GLY A 616 -9.57 5.29 -35.43
C GLY A 616 -10.13 6.30 -36.44
N LEU A 617 -10.86 7.30 -35.96
CA LEU A 617 -11.40 8.38 -36.79
C LEU A 617 -10.32 9.29 -37.37
N LEU A 618 -9.31 9.66 -36.58
CA LEU A 618 -8.15 10.42 -37.06
C LEU A 618 -7.38 9.65 -38.15
N ALA A 619 -7.19 8.35 -37.92
CA ALA A 619 -6.48 7.47 -38.84
C ALA A 619 -7.29 7.22 -40.13
N SER A 620 -8.61 7.07 -40.05
CA SER A 620 -9.47 6.76 -41.20
C SER A 620 -9.54 7.88 -42.22
N VAL A 621 -9.34 9.13 -41.80
CA VAL A 621 -9.30 10.30 -42.70
C VAL A 621 -7.88 10.71 -43.09
N GLY A 622 -6.86 9.94 -42.69
CA GLY A 622 -5.47 10.23 -43.04
C GLY A 622 -4.84 11.42 -42.30
N THR A 623 -5.37 11.80 -41.12
CA THR A 623 -4.80 12.91 -40.33
C THR A 623 -3.39 12.55 -39.86
N ARG A 624 -2.39 13.36 -40.22
CA ARG A 624 -0.97 13.08 -39.90
C ARG A 624 -0.50 13.71 -38.61
N GLU A 625 -0.98 14.91 -38.29
CA GLU A 625 -0.57 15.68 -37.14
C GLU A 625 -1.76 16.42 -36.56
N VAL A 626 -1.78 16.60 -35.25
CA VAL A 626 -2.77 17.41 -34.54
C VAL A 626 -2.11 18.22 -33.43
N SER A 627 -2.70 19.37 -33.12
CA SER A 627 -2.33 20.17 -31.96
C SER A 627 -3.00 19.62 -30.70
N VAL A 628 -2.21 19.30 -29.68
CA VAL A 628 -2.68 18.80 -28.38
C VAL A 628 -2.19 19.68 -27.23
N TYR A 629 -2.84 19.58 -26.08
CA TYR A 629 -2.31 20.12 -24.83
C TYR A 629 -1.21 19.21 -24.30
N ARG A 630 0.01 19.74 -24.19
CA ARG A 630 1.17 19.04 -23.66
C ARG A 630 0.91 18.63 -22.21
N ARG A 631 1.19 17.36 -21.89
CA ARG A 631 1.15 16.90 -20.50
C ARG A 631 2.32 17.49 -19.72
N PRO A 632 2.10 18.05 -18.52
CA PRO A 632 3.19 18.54 -17.69
C PRO A 632 4.09 17.39 -17.21
N LEU A 633 5.40 17.63 -17.22
CA LEU A 633 6.38 16.72 -16.65
C LEU A 633 6.50 16.96 -15.14
N ILE A 634 6.34 15.92 -14.34
CA ILE A 634 6.23 16.04 -12.88
C ILE A 634 7.54 15.58 -12.22
N GLY A 635 8.09 16.38 -11.30
CA GLY A 635 9.18 15.95 -10.41
C GLY A 635 8.65 15.58 -9.03
N VAL A 636 9.02 14.42 -8.48
CA VAL A 636 8.58 13.99 -7.15
C VAL A 636 9.77 13.72 -6.23
N LEU A 637 9.79 14.35 -5.05
CA LEU A 637 10.78 14.10 -4.00
C LEU A 637 10.13 13.90 -2.62
N SER A 638 10.82 13.18 -1.74
CA SER A 638 10.54 13.14 -0.30
C SER A 638 11.59 13.93 0.46
N THR A 639 11.20 14.57 1.57
CA THR A 639 12.14 15.23 2.51
C THR A 639 12.03 14.61 3.89
N GLY A 640 13.14 14.63 4.63
CA GLY A 640 13.23 14.07 5.97
C GLY A 640 14.54 13.29 6.18
N ASP A 641 15.30 13.66 7.21
CA ASP A 641 16.53 12.95 7.57
C ASP A 641 16.23 11.56 8.17
N GLU A 642 14.99 11.31 8.60
CA GLU A 642 14.49 10.01 9.03
C GLU A 642 14.17 9.05 7.87
N ILE A 643 14.08 9.58 6.65
CA ILE A 643 13.54 8.87 5.49
C ILE A 643 14.64 8.08 4.79
N ILE A 644 14.41 6.77 4.63
CA ILE A 644 15.31 5.86 3.91
C ILE A 644 14.62 5.26 2.68
N GLN A 645 15.39 4.74 1.72
CA GLN A 645 14.83 4.06 0.56
C GLN A 645 13.97 2.85 0.98
N HIS A 646 12.80 2.70 0.36
CA HIS A 646 11.86 1.61 0.68
C HIS A 646 12.43 0.22 0.41
N ASN A 647 13.34 0.11 -0.56
CA ASN A 647 14.01 -1.12 -0.94
C ASN A 647 15.38 -1.31 -0.28
N ARG A 648 15.76 -0.47 0.70
CA ARG A 648 17.01 -0.67 1.44
C ARG A 648 16.94 -1.99 2.20
N GLU A 649 17.94 -2.84 1.97
CA GLU A 649 18.10 -4.11 2.67
C GLU A 649 18.35 -3.91 4.17
N GLY A 650 18.00 -4.93 4.95
CA GLY A 650 18.21 -4.94 6.41
C GLY A 650 17.09 -4.30 7.24
N PRO A 651 17.19 -4.39 8.57
CA PRO A 651 16.23 -3.80 9.50
C PRO A 651 16.30 -2.26 9.48
N LEU A 652 15.29 -1.63 10.09
CA LEU A 652 15.31 -0.20 10.38
C LEU A 652 16.20 0.06 11.60
N HIS A 653 17.02 1.10 11.54
CA HIS A 653 17.62 1.66 12.74
C HIS A 653 16.60 2.54 13.47
N LEU A 654 16.88 2.80 14.74
CA LEU A 654 16.03 3.66 15.56
C LEU A 654 15.87 5.04 14.90
N GLY A 655 14.63 5.46 14.72
CA GLY A 655 14.29 6.75 14.11
C GLY A 655 14.16 6.71 12.59
N GLU A 656 14.53 5.63 11.92
CA GLU A 656 14.37 5.52 10.47
C GLU A 656 12.97 5.04 10.07
N VAL A 657 12.44 5.59 8.98
CA VAL A 657 11.22 5.10 8.32
C VAL A 657 11.43 5.00 6.82
N ARG A 658 10.79 4.00 6.20
CA ARG A 658 10.86 3.79 4.75
C ARG A 658 10.05 4.84 4.01
N ASP A 659 10.61 5.36 2.94
CA ASP A 659 9.95 6.28 2.03
C ASP A 659 8.80 5.61 1.30
N THR A 660 7.58 5.88 1.74
CA THR A 660 6.36 5.34 1.13
C THR A 660 5.67 6.36 0.22
N ASN A 661 5.84 7.66 0.49
CA ASN A 661 5.05 8.70 -0.17
C ASN A 661 5.51 8.92 -1.60
N ARG A 662 6.80 9.09 -1.85
CA ARG A 662 7.32 9.33 -3.20
C ARG A 662 6.99 8.18 -4.16
N PRO A 663 7.25 6.89 -3.84
CA PRO A 663 6.81 5.79 -4.70
C PRO A 663 5.29 5.76 -4.92
N THR A 664 4.49 6.07 -3.90
CA THR A 664 3.03 6.08 -4.01
C THR A 664 2.51 7.23 -4.88
N ILE A 665 3.09 8.42 -4.78
CA ILE A 665 2.74 9.57 -5.62
C ILE A 665 3.16 9.32 -7.08
N ILE A 666 4.36 8.76 -7.30
CA ILE A 666 4.85 8.39 -8.64
C ILE A 666 3.88 7.39 -9.30
N THR A 667 3.48 6.35 -8.57
CA THR A 667 2.53 5.35 -9.09
C THR A 667 1.14 5.94 -9.33
N ALA A 668 0.63 6.78 -8.43
CA ALA A 668 -0.64 7.49 -8.63
C ALA A 668 -0.60 8.40 -9.87
N ALA A 669 0.42 9.24 -10.04
CA ALA A 669 0.57 10.11 -11.20
C ALA A 669 0.67 9.33 -12.52
N ARG A 670 1.43 8.23 -12.52
CA ARG A 670 1.54 7.33 -13.69
C ARG A 670 0.22 6.63 -14.03
N SER A 671 -0.61 6.31 -13.03
CA SER A 671 -1.95 5.74 -13.28
C SER A 671 -2.86 6.71 -14.05
N HIS A 672 -2.63 8.02 -13.90
CA HIS A 672 -3.26 9.08 -14.68
C HIS A 672 -2.49 9.47 -15.96
N ARG A 673 -1.50 8.68 -16.37
CA ARG A 673 -0.68 8.85 -17.59
C ARG A 673 0.19 10.11 -17.61
N PHE A 674 0.54 10.64 -16.45
CA PHE A 674 1.54 11.71 -16.36
C PHE A 674 2.95 11.11 -16.29
N GLU A 675 3.89 11.76 -16.98
CA GLU A 675 5.30 11.43 -16.89
C GLU A 675 5.89 11.99 -15.60
N VAL A 676 6.74 11.20 -14.95
CA VAL A 676 7.28 11.52 -13.63
C VAL A 676 8.77 11.26 -13.57
N ILE A 677 9.52 12.29 -13.17
CA ILE A 677 10.93 12.22 -12.77
C ILE A 677 10.99 11.98 -11.27
N ASP A 678 11.61 10.86 -10.88
CA ASP A 678 11.94 10.56 -9.50
C ASP A 678 13.17 11.38 -9.08
N LEU A 679 12.97 12.34 -8.18
CA LEU A 679 14.01 13.24 -7.67
C LEU A 679 14.65 12.72 -6.38
N GLY A 680 14.21 11.56 -5.87
CA GLY A 680 14.78 10.89 -4.71
C GLY A 680 14.39 11.47 -3.35
N ILE A 681 15.23 11.18 -2.35
CA ILE A 681 15.09 11.64 -0.97
C ILE A 681 16.09 12.79 -0.75
N VAL A 682 15.62 13.88 -0.17
CA VAL A 682 16.41 15.10 0.07
C VAL A 682 16.54 15.32 1.58
N SER A 683 17.77 15.58 2.03
CA SER A 683 18.06 15.90 3.45
C SER A 683 17.48 17.26 3.85
N ASP A 684 17.04 17.38 5.10
CA ASP A 684 16.47 18.61 5.67
C ASP A 684 17.57 19.59 6.09
N LYS A 685 18.50 19.86 5.17
CA LYS A 685 19.58 20.83 5.35
C LYS A 685 19.37 22.07 4.47
N PRO A 686 19.49 23.29 5.02
CA PRO A 686 19.49 24.50 4.22
C PRO A 686 20.55 24.42 3.12
N GLY A 687 20.22 24.85 1.90
CA GLY A 687 21.12 24.78 0.73
C GLY A 687 20.95 23.53 -0.13
N THR A 688 20.97 22.31 0.46
CA THR A 688 20.75 21.07 -0.31
C THR A 688 19.35 21.04 -0.91
N LEU A 689 18.32 21.30 -0.10
CA LEU A 689 16.94 21.38 -0.57
C LEU A 689 16.74 22.46 -1.65
N GLU A 690 17.34 23.64 -1.45
CA GLU A 690 17.28 24.73 -2.42
C GLU A 690 17.87 24.30 -3.78
N GLN A 691 19.08 23.75 -3.76
CA GLN A 691 19.76 23.33 -4.98
C GLN A 691 18.97 22.24 -5.72
N THR A 692 18.46 21.24 -5.00
CA THR A 692 17.62 20.19 -5.59
C THR A 692 16.35 20.76 -6.23
N LEU A 693 15.67 21.71 -5.57
CA LEU A 693 14.49 22.34 -6.14
C LEU A 693 14.83 23.17 -7.38
N ARG A 694 15.93 23.93 -7.39
CA ARG A 694 16.39 24.67 -8.58
C ARG A 694 16.67 23.74 -9.75
N ASP A 695 17.37 22.62 -9.50
CA ASP A 695 17.69 21.64 -10.54
C ASP A 695 16.44 20.89 -11.04
N ALA A 696 15.48 20.63 -10.15
CA ALA A 696 14.21 20.04 -10.51
C ALA A 696 13.37 20.98 -11.39
N PHE A 697 13.30 22.28 -11.07
CA PHE A 697 12.56 23.26 -11.88
C PHE A 697 13.14 23.48 -13.28
N ARG A 698 14.42 23.16 -13.51
CA ARG A 698 15.01 23.16 -14.85
C ARG A 698 14.48 22.02 -15.72
N LYS A 699 14.07 20.91 -15.10
CA LYS A 699 13.67 19.68 -15.80
C LYS A 699 12.16 19.44 -15.81
N CYS A 700 11.44 19.87 -14.77
CA CYS A 700 10.03 19.55 -14.55
C CYS A 700 9.15 20.80 -14.70
N ASP A 701 7.88 20.63 -15.06
CA ASP A 701 6.87 21.68 -15.10
C ASP A 701 6.17 21.87 -13.74
N VAL A 702 5.98 20.77 -13.02
CA VAL A 702 5.38 20.73 -11.68
C VAL A 702 6.27 19.94 -10.74
N ILE A 703 6.48 20.45 -9.52
CA ILE A 703 7.21 19.72 -8.46
C ILE A 703 6.22 19.29 -7.38
N ILE A 704 6.33 18.06 -6.92
CA ILE A 704 5.60 17.52 -5.78
C ILE A 704 6.62 17.11 -4.72
N THR A 705 6.46 17.65 -3.52
CA THR A 705 7.27 17.32 -2.35
C THR A 705 6.38 16.66 -1.29
N SER A 706 6.96 15.76 -0.49
CA SER A 706 6.29 15.14 0.64
C SER A 706 7.18 15.22 1.88
N GLY A 707 6.64 15.71 3.00
CA GLY A 707 7.41 15.98 4.21
C GLY A 707 7.76 17.47 4.35
N GLY A 708 8.28 17.88 5.52
CA GLY A 708 8.85 19.23 5.68
C GLY A 708 7.88 20.43 5.64
N VAL A 709 6.56 20.23 5.86
CA VAL A 709 5.50 21.24 5.62
C VAL A 709 4.66 21.65 6.83
N SER A 710 4.99 21.12 8.01
CA SER A 710 4.23 21.32 9.25
C SER A 710 4.68 22.58 10.03
N MET A 711 4.88 22.46 11.35
CA MET A 711 5.41 23.48 12.27
C MET A 711 6.71 23.03 12.97
N GLY A 712 7.38 22.01 12.44
CA GLY A 712 8.61 21.44 12.96
C GLY A 712 9.84 22.34 12.69
N GLU A 713 10.91 22.06 13.43
CA GLU A 713 12.19 22.77 13.32
C GLU A 713 12.86 22.62 11.95
N LEU A 714 12.70 21.45 11.36
CA LEU A 714 13.29 21.06 10.09
C LEU A 714 12.34 21.26 8.89
N ASP A 715 11.20 21.93 9.08
CA ASP A 715 10.25 22.24 8.00
C ASP A 715 10.77 23.40 7.12
N LEU A 716 11.77 23.11 6.30
CA LEU A 716 12.49 24.09 5.48
C LEU A 716 11.78 24.43 4.16
N LEU A 717 10.76 23.68 3.73
CA LEU A 717 10.12 23.87 2.42
C LEU A 717 9.52 25.28 2.26
N LYS A 718 8.69 25.71 3.21
CA LYS A 718 8.00 27.02 3.12
C LYS A 718 9.02 28.18 3.10
N PRO A 719 10.01 28.22 4.02
CA PRO A 719 11.10 29.20 3.93
C PRO A 719 11.90 29.14 2.64
N THR A 720 12.27 27.95 2.14
CA THR A 720 13.04 27.82 0.90
C THR A 720 12.24 28.33 -0.31
N ILE A 721 10.94 28.04 -0.39
CA ILE A 721 10.08 28.53 -1.47
C ILE A 721 10.01 30.06 -1.47
N GLU A 722 9.69 30.69 -0.34
CA GLU A 722 9.52 32.16 -0.28
C GLU A 722 10.85 32.91 -0.35
N ARG A 723 11.84 32.50 0.45
CA ARG A 723 13.06 33.28 0.70
C ARG A 723 14.16 32.99 -0.31
N SER A 724 14.37 31.72 -0.64
CA SER A 724 15.46 31.32 -1.54
C SER A 724 15.02 31.33 -3.00
N LEU A 725 13.84 30.78 -3.30
CA LEU A 725 13.35 30.63 -4.67
C LEU A 725 12.53 31.82 -5.16
N GLY A 726 12.13 32.74 -4.27
CA GLY A 726 11.28 33.89 -4.63
C GLY A 726 9.86 33.48 -5.05
N GLY A 727 9.41 32.31 -4.60
CA GLY A 727 8.08 31.79 -4.88
C GLY A 727 7.01 32.43 -4.00
N THR A 728 5.76 32.37 -4.48
CA THR A 728 4.57 32.83 -3.75
C THR A 728 3.81 31.63 -3.23
N ILE A 729 3.68 31.51 -1.90
CA ILE A 729 2.82 30.51 -1.27
C ILE A 729 1.39 31.04 -1.27
N HIS A 730 0.51 30.40 -2.04
CA HIS A 730 -0.89 30.81 -2.16
C HIS A 730 -1.72 30.32 -0.97
N PHE A 731 -1.42 29.13 -0.47
CA PHE A 731 -1.92 28.66 0.83
C PHE A 731 -0.95 27.64 1.44
N GLY A 732 -0.91 27.61 2.77
CA GLY A 732 -0.08 26.66 3.52
C GLY A 732 -0.86 25.74 4.47
N ARG A 733 -2.19 25.88 4.54
CA ARG A 733 -3.10 25.12 5.41
C ARG A 733 -4.49 25.01 4.81
N VAL A 734 -5.08 23.81 4.89
CA VAL A 734 -6.44 23.53 4.43
C VAL A 734 -7.28 22.89 5.55
N ASN A 735 -8.55 23.29 5.65
CA ASN A 735 -9.52 22.78 6.61
C ASN A 735 -10.04 21.41 6.15
N MET A 736 -9.25 20.36 6.39
CA MET A 736 -9.61 19.00 5.97
C MET A 736 -8.94 17.92 6.82
N LYS A 737 -9.44 16.69 6.67
CA LYS A 737 -8.88 15.48 7.26
C LYS A 737 -8.89 14.31 6.26
N PRO A 738 -7.79 13.57 6.10
CA PRO A 738 -6.41 14.00 6.38
C PRO A 738 -5.97 15.13 5.43
N GLY A 739 -4.86 15.84 5.69
CA GLY A 739 -4.32 16.82 4.73
C GLY A 739 -4.07 18.25 5.19
N LYS A 740 -4.27 18.56 6.48
CA LYS A 740 -4.18 19.94 7.00
C LYS A 740 -2.98 20.79 6.54
N PRO A 741 -1.72 20.31 6.54
CA PRO A 741 -0.56 21.17 6.23
C PRO A 741 -0.21 21.25 4.73
N THR A 742 -1.10 20.80 3.84
CA THR A 742 -0.87 20.90 2.39
C THR A 742 -0.62 22.34 1.98
N THR A 743 0.40 22.53 1.15
CA THR A 743 0.87 23.82 0.69
C THR A 743 0.92 23.82 -0.84
N PHE A 744 0.48 24.92 -1.45
CA PHE A 744 0.57 25.16 -2.88
C PHE A 744 1.20 26.52 -3.13
N ALA A 745 2.15 26.55 -4.06
CA ALA A 745 2.90 27.74 -4.40
C ALA A 745 3.25 27.77 -5.88
N THR A 746 3.58 28.97 -6.37
CA THR A 746 4.18 29.16 -7.68
C THR A 746 5.56 29.79 -7.55
N VAL A 747 6.49 29.37 -8.39
CA VAL A 747 7.88 29.81 -8.38
C VAL A 747 8.25 30.42 -9.73
N PRO A 748 8.74 31.66 -9.78
CA PRO A 748 9.28 32.24 -10.99
C PRO A 748 10.63 31.60 -11.32
N VAL A 749 10.77 31.06 -12.53
CA VAL A 749 11.99 30.42 -13.00
C VAL A 749 12.33 30.91 -14.40
N LYS A 750 13.60 30.81 -14.79
CA LYS A 750 14.01 31.04 -16.18
C LYS A 750 13.96 29.74 -16.96
N ASP A 751 13.28 29.74 -18.10
CA ASP A 751 13.32 28.62 -19.03
C ASP A 751 14.69 28.54 -19.75
N ASN A 752 14.88 27.51 -20.58
CA ASN A 752 16.12 27.32 -21.34
C ASN A 752 16.38 28.44 -22.37
N ALA A 753 15.36 29.23 -22.72
CA ALA A 753 15.46 30.39 -23.59
C ALA A 753 15.71 31.70 -22.82
N GLY A 754 15.79 31.65 -21.48
CA GLY A 754 16.01 32.79 -20.61
C GLY A 754 14.75 33.60 -20.28
N ASN A 755 13.57 33.17 -20.71
CA ASN A 755 12.30 33.82 -20.39
C ASN A 755 11.87 33.49 -18.97
N HIS A 756 11.26 34.45 -18.29
CA HIS A 756 10.65 34.20 -16.97
C HIS A 756 9.33 33.47 -17.16
N VAL A 757 9.27 32.23 -16.67
CA VAL A 757 8.08 31.40 -16.63
C VAL A 757 7.73 31.06 -15.18
N THR A 758 6.46 30.83 -14.92
CA THR A 758 5.99 30.45 -13.58
C THR A 758 5.72 28.95 -13.54
N LYS A 759 6.25 28.26 -12.53
CA LYS A 759 6.03 26.82 -12.34
C LYS A 759 5.38 26.55 -10.98
N SER A 760 4.61 25.47 -10.91
CA SER A 760 3.86 25.11 -9.71
C SER A 760 4.64 24.13 -8.83
N ILE A 761 4.50 24.30 -7.52
CA ILE A 761 4.99 23.33 -6.53
C ILE A 761 3.91 23.01 -5.51
N PHE A 762 3.73 21.71 -5.28
CA PHE A 762 2.85 21.16 -4.26
C PHE A 762 3.68 20.52 -3.17
N SER A 763 3.32 20.87 -1.93
CA SER A 763 4.04 20.47 -0.74
C SER A 763 3.06 19.70 0.15
N LEU A 764 3.11 18.37 0.01
CA LEU A 764 2.16 17.42 0.60
C LEU A 764 2.61 17.00 2.01
N PRO A 765 1.66 16.61 2.88
CA PRO A 765 2.00 16.19 4.24
C PRO A 765 2.83 14.89 4.25
N GLY A 766 3.78 14.77 5.19
CA GLY A 766 4.61 13.57 5.34
C GLY A 766 3.85 12.30 5.78
N ASN A 767 2.63 12.45 6.31
CA ASN A 767 1.78 11.30 6.65
C ASN A 767 1.25 10.59 5.39
N PRO A 768 1.50 9.28 5.21
CA PRO A 768 1.25 8.61 3.92
C PRO A 768 -0.18 8.70 3.38
N ALA A 769 -1.19 8.43 4.21
CA ALA A 769 -2.58 8.52 3.73
C ALA A 769 -2.96 9.97 3.37
N SER A 770 -2.33 10.96 4.01
CA SER A 770 -2.57 12.38 3.70
C SER A 770 -1.97 12.75 2.35
N ALA A 771 -0.76 12.28 2.05
CA ALA A 771 -0.09 12.55 0.77
C ALA A 771 -0.94 12.06 -0.41
N VAL A 772 -1.47 10.84 -0.33
CA VAL A 772 -2.32 10.27 -1.40
C VAL A 772 -3.64 11.01 -1.54
N VAL A 773 -4.33 11.33 -0.43
CA VAL A 773 -5.56 12.13 -0.47
C VAL A 773 -5.30 13.50 -1.11
N CYS A 774 -4.26 14.19 -0.69
CA CYS A 774 -3.94 15.53 -1.19
C CYS A 774 -3.43 15.54 -2.63
N PHE A 775 -2.76 14.47 -3.08
CA PHE A 775 -2.42 14.29 -4.49
C PHE A 775 -3.69 14.30 -5.35
N HIS A 776 -4.66 13.44 -5.04
CA HIS A 776 -5.89 13.33 -5.83
C HIS A 776 -6.79 14.56 -5.71
N LEU A 777 -6.83 15.20 -4.55
CA LEU A 777 -7.66 16.38 -4.34
C LEU A 777 -7.07 17.65 -4.93
N PHE A 778 -5.77 17.89 -4.86
CA PHE A 778 -5.19 19.20 -5.20
C PHE A 778 -4.26 19.15 -6.39
N VAL A 779 -3.38 18.14 -6.44
CA VAL A 779 -2.38 18.04 -7.52
C VAL A 779 -3.05 17.60 -8.81
N LEU A 780 -3.86 16.54 -8.75
CA LEU A 780 -4.50 15.97 -9.94
C LEU A 780 -5.38 16.98 -10.71
N PRO A 781 -6.23 17.82 -10.08
CA PRO A 781 -6.94 18.85 -10.81
C PRO A 781 -6.04 19.86 -11.53
N ALA A 782 -4.92 20.26 -10.93
CA ALA A 782 -3.95 21.16 -11.56
C ALA A 782 -3.29 20.51 -12.78
N LEU A 783 -2.93 19.22 -12.66
CA LEU A 783 -2.37 18.45 -13.77
C LEU A 783 -3.38 18.25 -14.91
N HIS A 784 -4.64 17.95 -14.57
CA HIS A 784 -5.73 17.87 -15.55
C HIS A 784 -5.92 19.20 -16.28
N GLN A 785 -5.90 20.33 -15.54
CA GLN A 785 -6.00 21.66 -16.13
C GLN A 785 -4.89 21.90 -17.14
N GLN A 786 -3.62 21.63 -16.78
CA GLN A 786 -2.47 21.80 -17.68
C GLN A 786 -2.49 20.88 -18.89
N ALA A 787 -3.03 19.66 -18.75
CA ALA A 787 -3.21 18.71 -19.84
C ALA A 787 -4.51 18.91 -20.64
N GLY A 788 -5.29 19.96 -20.35
CA GLY A 788 -6.57 20.24 -21.02
C GLY A 788 -7.72 19.28 -20.68
N ILE A 789 -7.53 18.37 -19.73
CA ILE A 789 -8.51 17.34 -19.35
C ILE A 789 -9.70 17.96 -18.61
N LYS A 790 -10.92 17.61 -19.04
CA LYS A 790 -12.17 18.00 -18.39
C LYS A 790 -13.11 16.81 -18.20
N PRO A 791 -13.86 16.74 -17.08
CA PRO A 791 -13.74 17.59 -15.89
C PRO A 791 -12.40 17.39 -15.15
N VAL A 792 -11.94 18.42 -14.44
CA VAL A 792 -10.69 18.34 -13.66
C VAL A 792 -10.89 17.54 -12.37
N GLY A 793 -9.86 16.82 -11.93
CA GLY A 793 -9.91 15.99 -10.73
C GLY A 793 -10.64 14.67 -10.90
N LEU A 794 -11.03 14.08 -9.77
CA LEU A 794 -11.72 12.77 -9.74
C LEU A 794 -13.22 12.90 -10.02
N PRO A 795 -13.83 11.91 -10.70
CA PRO A 795 -15.27 11.84 -10.86
C PRO A 795 -16.00 11.84 -9.52
N ARG A 796 -17.04 12.66 -9.42
CA ARG A 796 -17.92 12.76 -8.25
C ARG A 796 -19.15 11.89 -8.49
N VAL A 797 -19.39 10.93 -7.62
CA VAL A 797 -20.55 10.03 -7.70
C VAL A 797 -21.31 10.02 -6.38
N THR A 798 -22.61 9.71 -6.44
CA THR A 798 -23.41 9.50 -5.23
C THR A 798 -23.37 8.01 -4.88
N VAL A 799 -23.07 7.69 -3.63
CA VAL A 799 -22.99 6.31 -3.12
C VAL A 799 -23.84 6.15 -1.86
N VAL A 800 -24.33 4.93 -1.63
CA VAL A 800 -25.08 4.54 -0.44
C VAL A 800 -24.14 3.92 0.58
N LEU A 801 -24.15 4.39 1.83
CA LEU A 801 -23.29 3.83 2.88
C LEU A 801 -23.76 2.45 3.33
N GLU A 802 -22.82 1.51 3.50
CA GLU A 802 -23.10 0.16 4.02
C GLU A 802 -22.98 0.04 5.54
N GLU A 803 -22.44 1.07 6.19
CA GLU A 803 -22.19 1.13 7.62
C GLU A 803 -22.35 2.57 8.14
N ASP A 804 -22.51 2.70 9.46
CA ASP A 804 -22.54 4.00 10.13
C ASP A 804 -21.13 4.59 10.19
N ILE A 805 -20.92 5.78 9.60
CA ILE A 805 -19.62 6.46 9.61
C ILE A 805 -19.68 7.70 10.49
N ARG A 806 -18.83 7.75 11.52
CA ARG A 806 -18.74 8.88 12.44
C ARG A 806 -18.11 10.11 11.76
N MET A 807 -18.75 11.27 11.90
CA MET A 807 -18.24 12.53 11.39
C MET A 807 -17.18 13.13 12.33
N ASP A 808 -16.26 13.91 11.75
CA ASP A 808 -15.30 14.68 12.52
C ASP A 808 -15.90 16.04 12.88
N LYS A 809 -15.81 16.42 14.16
CA LYS A 809 -16.45 17.63 14.68
C LYS A 809 -15.89 18.92 14.09
N GLY A 810 -14.60 18.90 13.77
CA GLY A 810 -13.86 20.13 13.46
C GLY A 810 -13.59 20.35 11.98
N ARG A 811 -13.67 19.29 11.15
CA ARG A 811 -13.19 19.34 9.75
C ARG A 811 -13.94 18.36 8.86
N PRO A 812 -14.14 18.67 7.57
CA PRO A 812 -14.58 17.68 6.61
C PRO A 812 -13.54 16.56 6.46
N GLU A 813 -14.01 15.34 6.28
CA GLU A 813 -13.16 14.14 6.16
C GLU A 813 -13.27 13.52 4.77
N TYR A 814 -12.13 13.20 4.16
CA TYR A 814 -12.01 12.42 2.94
C TYR A 814 -11.70 10.97 3.32
N HIS A 815 -12.76 10.22 3.51
CA HIS A 815 -12.75 8.89 4.11
C HIS A 815 -12.48 7.82 3.04
N ARG A 816 -11.48 6.96 3.24
CA ARG A 816 -11.12 5.93 2.26
C ARG A 816 -12.17 4.82 2.29
N ALA A 817 -12.69 4.49 1.12
CA ALA A 817 -13.75 3.50 0.95
C ALA A 817 -13.54 2.63 -0.29
N LEU A 818 -14.15 1.45 -0.26
CA LEU A 818 -14.40 0.59 -1.40
C LEU A 818 -15.82 0.84 -1.89
N VAL A 819 -15.96 1.21 -3.16
CA VAL A 819 -17.22 1.41 -3.85
C VAL A 819 -17.45 0.28 -4.84
N VAL A 820 -18.59 -0.39 -4.72
CA VAL A 820 -19.03 -1.50 -5.59
C VAL A 820 -20.40 -1.21 -6.19
N THR A 821 -20.70 -1.83 -7.33
CA THR A 821 -22.05 -1.85 -7.89
C THR A 821 -22.78 -3.10 -7.41
N LYS A 822 -24.02 -2.97 -6.95
CA LYS A 822 -24.87 -4.11 -6.58
C LYS A 822 -25.91 -4.44 -7.64
N GLU A 823 -26.65 -5.54 -7.43
CA GLU A 823 -27.70 -6.04 -8.35
C GLU A 823 -28.82 -5.03 -8.60
N ASP A 824 -29.06 -4.09 -7.67
CA ASP A 824 -30.02 -2.99 -7.82
C ASP A 824 -29.51 -1.85 -8.73
N GLY A 825 -28.28 -1.96 -9.24
CA GLY A 825 -27.62 -0.96 -10.08
C GLY A 825 -27.11 0.27 -9.32
N LEU A 826 -27.22 0.31 -7.98
CA LEU A 826 -26.73 1.41 -7.16
C LEU A 826 -25.27 1.18 -6.74
N LEU A 827 -24.58 2.30 -6.47
CA LEU A 827 -23.23 2.29 -5.93
C LEU A 827 -23.28 2.26 -4.40
N TYR A 828 -22.60 1.30 -3.80
CA TYR A 828 -22.49 1.15 -2.36
C TYR A 828 -21.07 1.38 -1.91
N ALA A 829 -20.90 2.02 -0.75
CA ALA A 829 -19.61 2.32 -0.16
C ALA A 829 -19.43 1.67 1.21
N SER A 830 -18.33 0.94 1.35
CA SER A 830 -17.85 0.38 2.60
C SER A 830 -16.53 1.02 3.02
N SER A 831 -16.37 1.33 4.30
CA SER A 831 -15.13 1.88 4.86
C SER A 831 -13.99 0.88 4.76
N THR A 832 -12.76 1.38 4.56
CA THR A 832 -11.56 0.55 4.73
C THR A 832 -11.12 0.39 6.19
N GLY A 833 -11.96 0.80 7.14
CA GLY A 833 -11.71 0.70 8.57
C GLY A 833 -10.84 1.84 9.09
N GLY A 834 -9.70 1.54 9.72
CA GLY A 834 -8.93 2.53 10.49
C GLY A 834 -8.40 3.72 9.68
N GLN A 835 -9.04 4.89 9.83
CA GLN A 835 -8.78 6.09 9.02
C GLN A 835 -7.59 6.98 9.46
N ARG A 836 -6.69 6.52 10.33
CA ARG A 836 -5.53 7.32 10.79
C ARG A 836 -4.68 7.80 9.61
N SER A 837 -4.21 9.04 9.66
CA SER A 837 -3.44 9.68 8.56
C SER A 837 -2.10 9.00 8.28
N SER A 838 -1.50 8.35 9.29
CA SER A 838 -0.25 7.60 9.16
C SER A 838 -0.44 6.18 8.61
N ARG A 839 -1.68 5.66 8.60
CA ARG A 839 -1.98 4.27 8.22
C ARG A 839 -2.18 4.15 6.70
N ILE A 840 -1.08 3.99 5.96
CA ILE A 840 -1.16 3.77 4.50
C ILE A 840 -2.00 2.54 4.12
N GLY A 841 -2.02 1.50 4.98
CA GLY A 841 -2.83 0.30 4.74
C GLY A 841 -4.33 0.53 4.58
N SER A 842 -4.85 1.70 4.97
CA SER A 842 -6.24 2.10 4.68
C SER A 842 -6.54 2.35 3.20
N PHE A 843 -5.51 2.46 2.35
CA PHE A 843 -5.66 2.52 0.88
C PHE A 843 -5.70 1.13 0.24
N ARG A 844 -5.42 0.05 0.98
CA ARG A 844 -5.57 -1.31 0.46
C ARG A 844 -7.04 -1.54 0.08
N GLY A 845 -7.30 -1.77 -1.20
CA GLY A 845 -8.65 -1.97 -1.73
C GLY A 845 -9.50 -0.70 -1.83
N ALA A 846 -9.00 0.47 -1.39
CA ALA A 846 -9.74 1.72 -1.53
C ALA A 846 -9.75 2.15 -2.99
N ASN A 847 -10.94 2.36 -3.56
CA ASN A 847 -11.11 2.93 -4.89
C ASN A 847 -11.84 4.28 -4.87
N ALA A 848 -12.24 4.78 -3.68
CA ALA A 848 -12.91 6.06 -3.54
C ALA A 848 -12.56 6.80 -2.24
N LEU A 849 -12.81 8.11 -2.25
CA LEU A 849 -12.80 8.99 -1.08
C LEU A 849 -14.21 9.52 -0.84
N LEU A 850 -14.84 9.14 0.27
CA LEU A 850 -16.13 9.70 0.68
C LEU A 850 -15.91 11.12 1.19
N CYS A 851 -16.69 12.07 0.68
CA CYS A 851 -16.70 13.46 1.13
C CYS A 851 -17.62 13.60 2.35
N MET A 852 -17.07 13.32 3.53
CA MET A 852 -17.81 13.43 4.78
C MET A 852 -17.84 14.89 5.25
N PRO A 853 -19.02 15.45 5.57
CA PRO A 853 -19.13 16.80 6.10
C PRO A 853 -18.55 16.88 7.53
N GLN A 854 -18.23 18.10 7.96
CA GLN A 854 -17.92 18.33 9.38
C GLN A 854 -19.22 18.29 10.19
N GLY A 855 -19.19 17.68 11.37
CA GLY A 855 -20.37 17.64 12.23
C GLY A 855 -20.23 16.71 13.43
N ASP A 856 -21.22 16.79 14.31
CA ASP A 856 -21.39 15.85 15.41
C ASP A 856 -22.21 14.63 14.97
N GLY A 857 -21.89 13.45 15.51
CA GLY A 857 -22.64 12.21 15.25
C GLY A 857 -22.08 11.35 14.12
N SER A 858 -22.95 10.58 13.45
CA SER A 858 -22.60 9.67 12.37
C SER A 858 -23.61 9.77 11.23
N ILE A 859 -23.16 9.66 9.99
CA ILE A 859 -24.04 9.41 8.84
C ILE A 859 -24.42 7.93 8.89
N LYS A 860 -25.72 7.62 8.78
CA LYS A 860 -26.23 6.26 8.98
C LYS A 860 -26.09 5.41 7.73
N LYS A 861 -25.99 4.10 7.95
CA LYS A 861 -26.14 3.09 6.90
C LYS A 861 -27.41 3.36 6.09
N GLY A 862 -27.30 3.28 4.77
CA GLY A 862 -28.40 3.54 3.82
C GLY A 862 -28.52 5.00 3.38
N GLU A 863 -27.84 5.95 4.04
CA GLU A 863 -27.80 7.34 3.59
C GLU A 863 -26.85 7.52 2.39
N LYS A 864 -27.12 8.56 1.61
CA LYS A 864 -26.37 8.89 0.41
C LYS A 864 -25.29 9.92 0.72
N VAL A 865 -24.07 9.66 0.26
CA VAL A 865 -22.94 10.59 0.34
C VAL A 865 -22.25 10.74 -1.01
N ILE A 866 -21.52 11.84 -1.20
CA ILE A 866 -20.68 12.02 -2.38
C ILE A 866 -19.36 11.27 -2.18
N ALA A 867 -18.92 10.55 -3.21
CA ALA A 867 -17.62 9.91 -3.28
C ALA A 867 -16.83 10.42 -4.49
N LEU A 868 -15.51 10.53 -4.33
CA LEU A 868 -14.55 10.78 -5.40
C LEU A 868 -13.94 9.45 -5.81
N LEU A 869 -14.17 9.01 -7.04
CA LEU A 869 -13.65 7.74 -7.54
C LEU A 869 -12.18 7.88 -7.96
N MET A 870 -11.29 7.18 -7.27
CA MET A 870 -9.85 7.10 -7.55
C MET A 870 -9.51 5.99 -8.56
N GLY A 871 -10.35 4.96 -8.65
CA GLY A 871 -10.10 3.79 -9.48
C GLY A 871 -11.38 3.19 -10.05
N LYS A 872 -11.25 2.00 -10.64
CA LYS A 872 -12.40 1.23 -11.14
C LYS A 872 -13.31 0.84 -9.97
N LEU A 873 -14.60 0.69 -10.28
CA LEU A 873 -15.56 0.11 -9.33
C LEU A 873 -15.08 -1.30 -8.93
N GLY A 874 -15.22 -1.63 -7.65
CA GLY A 874 -14.87 -2.95 -7.16
C GLY A 874 -15.88 -3.99 -7.64
N GLU A 875 -15.43 -5.23 -7.72
CA GLU A 875 -16.31 -6.37 -7.94
C GLU A 875 -16.88 -6.82 -6.58
N LEU A 876 -18.15 -7.22 -6.56
CA LEU A 876 -18.67 -7.99 -5.43
C LEU A 876 -17.82 -9.26 -5.31
N GLU A 877 -17.14 -9.44 -4.18
CA GLU A 877 -16.47 -10.71 -3.88
C GLU A 877 -17.47 -11.86 -4.13
N ARG A 878 -17.13 -12.75 -5.07
CA ARG A 878 -17.82 -14.04 -5.27
C ARG A 878 -17.20 -15.10 -4.38
#